data_AF-A0A8X7XQ08-F1
#
_entry.id   AF-A0A8X7XQ08-F1
#
_cell.length_a   1.000
_cell.length_b   1.000
_cell.length_c   1.000
_cell.angle_alpha   90.00
_cell.angle_beta   90.00
_cell.angle_gamma   90.00
#
_symmetry.space_group_name_H-M   'P 1'
#
loop_
_entity.id
_entity.type
_entity.pdbx_description
1 polymer ?
#
loop_
_entity_poly.entity_id
_entity_poly.type
_entity_poly.pdbx_seq_one_letter_code
_entity_poly.pdbx_strand_id
1 'polypeptide(L)'
;MTRPTFEMLCGFISPDVAPITGCHRPPVPTQKRIAIALYKMATCAVYRVKKTQTKDSIKSPEDAPGPVSKDKNGFVTIAIHAKPGSKQNAVTGRDSVQRSKTSKWQQFNFQHADDQELITKIEKIFLNHDLDFEIEELRKKIKERERGQNLISKKELTKICLEIGVPLHGSSLNQLLSRCDDENNGMVNWPEFLQFLAAALEGAQETLKSSVQPDLRADASSLLQIWDKTADYSGVESVESELDGSVLTYCVPEKFQCPGPWLKTPPHCRLELEWVYGIGGPDCGSNLLCSKSGKLVYFISCIGVVFNVTEKTQKHYCEHTAKITSLALHPDGDTAATGQAEQKNNILGKAHVRVWHLESLQTLHVIGMHTFMSSVTSIGFSYSQALLVAIDSRRVQLMAVWDLSMACMVAKCKIGTAEQSTQVTNVRFGMKNAGSLLTAGEEHLVWWTIDRETGRIVESQKADYQKESQPKCITCVLYSEKGDLITGDSNGNVYVWPSGSNTISHFIRQAHEGPILSLCLHQNMLLTTARDDNVLVWHWGKTFECFRLLKIPVSEGGVYQIAVAEDALYMATVNGSILQADISSLNSHSAPIVLCDKAITVGHSDSVLALAVDAKPHPDCRLFVSAGFDGALHVYNAQSKECLARHCFRKSVICCVSASLAERLIAVISKERDLTVFHVSVQDTPISLQKAATFRKIAPSPPLCMQFSPCGKKLALACADMSIYVFLLTRCNNTEVHVDAFQSLKGHTSRITGLDWTADEGNHGFHILRSSSTDGEHKIWNTDTGEEVENAMLWKDANWASETSTTGFTKKGLLHSLPRHEVAVGVDVSSSSSCLVVATLSGKLFLFRHPLLHSNGEFDTYCCGTNAAAVRFLHGGSHLIVIGGKDCAITQWKMATKDCDLEYSCNYANIR
;
A
#
# COMPACT_ATOMS: atom_id res chain seq x y z
N MET A 1 17.26 29.35 -10.61
CA MET A 1 18.37 29.35 -11.59
C MET A 1 18.14 30.51 -12.56
N THR A 2 19.16 31.33 -12.84
CA THR A 2 19.00 32.45 -13.79
C THR A 2 19.21 31.95 -15.23
N ARG A 3 18.59 32.63 -16.21
CA ARG A 3 18.70 32.29 -17.63
C ARG A 3 20.15 32.17 -18.14
N PRO A 4 21.11 33.03 -17.73
CA PRO A 4 22.51 32.88 -18.10
C PRO A 4 23.15 31.58 -17.58
N THR A 5 22.76 31.13 -16.39
CA THR A 5 23.28 29.87 -15.81
C THR A 5 22.72 28.64 -16.52
N PHE A 6 21.48 28.71 -17.00
CA PHE A 6 20.87 27.64 -17.80
C PHE A 6 21.49 27.54 -19.19
N GLU A 7 21.70 28.68 -19.86
CA GLU A 7 22.35 28.74 -21.18
C GLU A 7 23.82 28.26 -21.12
N MET A 8 24.54 28.57 -20.03
CA MET A 8 25.89 28.06 -19.77
C MET A 8 25.91 26.53 -19.57
N LEU A 9 24.91 25.98 -18.87
CA LEU A 9 24.73 24.53 -18.69
C LEU A 9 24.41 23.82 -20.01
N CYS A 10 23.61 24.42 -20.88
CA CYS A 10 23.36 23.91 -22.22
C CYS A 10 24.62 23.91 -23.10
N GLY A 11 25.51 24.90 -22.92
CA GLY A 11 26.80 24.98 -23.62
C GLY A 11 27.74 23.81 -23.31
N PHE A 12 27.73 23.29 -22.07
CA PHE A 12 28.54 22.12 -21.67
C PHE A 12 28.07 20.79 -22.28
N ILE A 13 26.82 20.73 -22.76
CA ILE A 13 26.19 19.50 -23.26
C ILE A 13 26.21 19.43 -24.80
N SER A 14 26.59 20.53 -25.47
CA SER A 14 26.40 20.69 -26.92
C SER A 14 27.30 19.87 -27.87
N PRO A 15 28.49 19.34 -27.52
CA PRO A 15 29.33 18.69 -28.54
C PRO A 15 28.86 17.30 -29.01
N ASP A 16 28.08 16.55 -28.21
CA ASP A 16 27.85 15.11 -28.46
C ASP A 16 26.51 14.77 -29.13
N VAL A 17 25.85 15.75 -29.78
CA VAL A 17 24.52 15.55 -30.37
C VAL A 17 24.53 15.87 -31.86
N ALA A 18 25.03 14.95 -32.68
CA ALA A 18 24.73 14.89 -34.11
C ALA A 18 24.00 13.56 -34.43
N PRO A 19 22.83 13.59 -35.11
CA PRO A 19 22.06 12.39 -35.37
C PRO A 19 22.51 11.70 -36.66
N ILE A 20 22.77 10.39 -36.61
CA ILE A 20 22.73 9.52 -37.79
C ILE A 20 21.52 8.58 -37.62
N THR A 21 20.65 8.62 -38.63
CA THR A 21 19.33 7.99 -38.70
C THR A 21 19.35 6.46 -38.81
N GLY A 22 18.31 5.81 -38.27
CA GLY A 22 17.91 4.43 -38.57
C GLY A 22 17.09 3.79 -37.44
N CYS A 23 15.79 3.55 -37.66
CA CYS A 23 14.81 3.06 -36.67
C CYS A 23 15.10 1.67 -36.07
N HIS A 24 15.21 1.60 -34.74
CA HIS A 24 14.54 0.69 -33.79
C HIS A 24 14.92 1.21 -32.39
N ARG A 25 13.96 1.51 -31.50
CA ARG A 25 14.22 2.32 -30.27
C ARG A 25 15.32 1.69 -29.38
N PRO A 26 16.46 2.36 -29.14
CA PRO A 26 17.35 2.02 -28.03
C PRO A 26 16.90 2.72 -26.73
N PRO A 27 17.32 2.24 -25.56
CA PRO A 27 16.99 2.85 -24.27
C PRO A 27 17.44 4.31 -24.23
N VAL A 28 16.57 5.18 -23.69
CA VAL A 28 16.88 6.61 -23.53
C VAL A 28 18.16 6.75 -22.69
N PRO A 29 19.25 7.35 -23.23
CA PRO A 29 20.50 7.51 -22.50
C PRO A 29 20.29 8.23 -21.18
N THR A 30 21.01 7.83 -20.13
CA THR A 30 20.90 8.38 -18.77
C THR A 30 20.94 9.91 -18.74
N GLN A 31 21.72 10.52 -19.63
CA GLN A 31 21.82 11.98 -19.78
C GLN A 31 20.51 12.62 -20.29
N LYS A 32 19.77 11.97 -21.20
CA LYS A 32 18.42 12.43 -21.61
C LYS A 32 17.39 12.27 -20.49
N ARG A 33 17.51 11.25 -19.64
CA ARG A 33 16.64 11.09 -18.45
C ARG A 33 16.92 12.18 -17.42
N ILE A 34 18.19 12.53 -17.20
CA ILE A 34 18.60 13.64 -16.33
C ILE A 34 18.10 14.97 -16.90
N ALA A 35 18.22 15.21 -18.21
CA ALA A 35 17.69 16.40 -18.86
C ALA A 35 16.16 16.51 -18.75
N ILE A 36 15.42 15.39 -18.89
CA ILE A 36 13.97 15.35 -18.69
C ILE A 36 13.60 15.58 -17.22
N ALA A 37 14.37 15.04 -16.27
CA ALA A 37 14.17 15.27 -14.85
C ALA A 37 14.44 16.73 -14.46
N LEU A 38 15.50 17.34 -14.99
CA LEU A 38 15.83 18.76 -14.82
C LEU A 38 14.78 19.66 -15.47
N TYR A 39 14.29 19.30 -16.66
CA TYR A 39 13.20 20.01 -17.34
C TYR A 39 11.89 19.92 -16.53
N LYS A 40 11.55 18.74 -16.01
CA LYS A 40 10.39 18.55 -15.13
C LYS A 40 10.51 19.35 -13.84
N MET A 41 11.68 19.37 -13.20
CA MET A 41 11.95 20.21 -12.03
C MET A 41 11.86 21.71 -12.35
N ALA A 42 12.32 22.13 -13.53
CA ALA A 42 12.19 23.52 -13.99
C ALA A 42 10.73 23.90 -14.27
N THR A 43 9.90 22.98 -14.78
CA THR A 43 8.46 23.22 -15.00
C THR A 43 7.62 23.15 -13.73
N CYS A 44 8.09 22.49 -12.67
CA CYS A 44 7.43 22.44 -11.35
C CYS A 44 7.70 23.68 -10.48
N ALA A 45 8.62 24.57 -10.89
CA ALA A 45 8.87 25.83 -10.20
C ALA A 45 7.84 26.89 -10.62
N VAL A 46 6.91 27.23 -9.73
CA VAL A 46 5.92 28.30 -9.90
C VAL A 46 6.64 29.65 -10.11
N TYR A 47 6.58 30.21 -11.32
CA TYR A 47 7.03 31.57 -11.59
C TYR A 47 6.04 32.60 -11.02
N ARG A 48 6.41 33.27 -9.92
CA ARG A 48 5.82 34.57 -9.54
C ARG A 48 6.50 35.67 -10.35
N VAL A 49 5.88 36.07 -11.46
CA VAL A 49 6.24 37.32 -12.15
C VAL A 49 5.63 38.48 -11.34
N LYS A 50 6.45 39.18 -10.55
CA LYS A 50 6.07 40.51 -10.05
C LYS A 50 6.16 41.48 -11.22
N LYS A 51 5.02 42.00 -11.69
CA LYS A 51 4.98 43.20 -12.54
C LYS A 51 5.63 44.35 -11.79
N THR A 52 6.81 44.78 -12.22
CA THR A 52 7.38 46.07 -11.90
C THR A 52 6.65 47.13 -12.71
N GLN A 53 5.75 47.89 -12.07
CA GLN A 53 5.29 49.16 -12.63
C GLN A 53 6.41 50.19 -12.44
N THR A 54 6.95 50.69 -13.53
CA THR A 54 7.73 51.91 -13.61
C THR A 54 6.81 53.11 -13.37
N LYS A 55 7.07 53.88 -12.31
CA LYS A 55 6.58 55.25 -12.15
C LYS A 55 7.76 56.12 -11.75
N ASP A 56 8.19 56.96 -12.68
CA ASP A 56 9.06 58.10 -12.37
C ASP A 56 8.21 59.39 -12.28
N SER A 57 8.48 60.15 -11.20
CA SER A 57 8.38 61.62 -11.08
C SER A 57 6.95 62.25 -11.04
N ILE A 58 6.54 63.22 -10.21
CA ILE A 58 7.20 64.21 -9.33
C ILE A 58 6.15 64.84 -8.35
N LYS A 59 6.60 65.18 -7.13
CA LYS A 59 6.13 66.17 -6.10
C LYS A 59 4.83 66.03 -5.29
N SER A 60 5.00 66.22 -3.98
CA SER A 60 4.01 66.52 -2.91
C SER A 60 4.45 67.77 -2.12
N PRO A 61 3.54 68.42 -1.35
CA PRO A 61 3.93 69.12 -0.12
C PRO A 61 3.09 68.79 1.15
N GLU A 62 3.81 68.76 2.30
CA GLU A 62 3.49 69.27 3.68
C GLU A 62 2.38 68.58 4.52
N ASP A 63 2.67 67.90 5.66
CA ASP A 63 3.08 68.27 7.07
C ASP A 63 1.85 68.33 8.03
N ALA A 64 1.80 67.85 9.30
CA ALA A 64 2.76 67.74 10.42
C ALA A 64 2.25 66.73 11.54
N PRO A 65 2.78 66.67 12.80
CA PRO A 65 4.03 66.02 13.23
C PRO A 65 3.90 65.08 14.48
N GLY A 66 4.92 64.22 14.70
CA GLY A 66 5.09 63.36 15.90
C GLY A 66 6.42 63.63 16.66
N PRO A 67 6.69 62.95 17.79
CA PRO A 67 7.48 63.47 18.93
C PRO A 67 9.03 63.40 18.80
N VAL A 68 9.56 63.47 17.58
CA VAL A 68 11.01 63.45 17.33
C VAL A 68 11.34 64.51 16.29
N SER A 69 12.15 65.51 16.65
CA SER A 69 12.67 66.51 15.69
C SER A 69 14.19 66.40 15.58
N LYS A 70 14.69 66.49 14.34
CA LYS A 70 16.12 66.67 14.01
C LYS A 70 16.34 68.11 13.59
N ASP A 71 17.41 68.73 14.07
CA ASP A 71 17.90 69.98 13.46
C ASP A 71 18.79 69.71 12.25
N LYS A 72 19.05 70.76 11.47
CA LYS A 72 19.82 70.70 10.22
C LYS A 72 21.31 70.42 10.40
N ASN A 73 21.80 70.36 11.64
CA ASN A 73 23.17 70.00 11.97
C ASN A 73 23.27 68.55 12.49
N GLY A 74 22.18 67.79 12.44
CA GLY A 74 22.15 66.35 12.69
C GLY A 74 21.86 65.96 14.14
N PHE A 75 21.49 66.90 15.02
CA PHE A 75 21.10 66.57 16.39
C PHE A 75 19.61 66.24 16.47
N VAL A 76 19.27 65.12 17.11
CA VAL A 76 17.88 64.74 17.44
C VAL A 76 17.62 65.10 18.90
N THR A 77 16.55 65.84 19.18
CA THR A 77 16.05 66.02 20.55
C THR A 77 14.80 65.15 20.74
N ILE A 78 14.83 64.25 21.73
CA ILE A 78 13.66 63.46 22.14
C ILE A 78 13.35 63.82 23.60
N ALA A 79 12.13 64.27 23.87
CA ALA A 79 11.66 64.48 25.23
C ALA A 79 11.32 63.12 25.88
N ILE A 80 12.02 62.76 26.96
CA ILE A 80 11.74 61.56 27.76
C ILE A 80 11.18 62.00 29.11
N HIS A 81 9.93 61.66 29.40
CA HIS A 81 9.38 61.74 30.76
C HIS A 81 9.69 60.44 31.50
N ALA A 82 10.51 60.52 32.55
CA ALA A 82 10.74 59.43 33.51
C ALA A 82 10.23 59.82 34.91
N LYS A 83 9.66 58.87 35.64
CA LYS A 83 9.51 58.88 37.10
C LYS A 83 9.97 57.53 37.67
N PRO A 84 10.45 57.49 38.93
CA PRO A 84 11.72 56.84 39.27
C PRO A 84 11.57 55.56 40.10
N GLY A 85 12.56 54.66 40.01
CA GLY A 85 12.73 53.56 40.94
C GLY A 85 13.67 52.45 40.47
N SER A 86 14.97 52.71 40.39
CA SER A 86 15.99 51.65 40.22
C SER A 86 17.23 51.94 41.06
N LYS A 87 17.62 51.00 41.94
CA LYS A 87 19.01 50.80 42.38
C LYS A 87 19.56 49.67 41.51
N GLN A 88 20.31 49.98 40.45
CA GLN A 88 21.79 49.98 40.39
C GLN A 88 22.44 48.65 40.78
N ASN A 89 23.10 48.02 39.82
CA ASN A 89 24.57 47.97 39.80
C ASN A 89 25.07 47.73 38.37
N ALA A 90 25.89 48.68 37.89
CA ALA A 90 26.69 48.57 36.69
C ALA A 90 28.12 48.19 37.08
N VAL A 91 28.78 47.35 36.28
CA VAL A 91 30.24 47.30 36.21
C VAL A 91 30.65 47.30 34.74
N THR A 92 31.56 48.21 34.44
CA THR A 92 32.15 48.58 33.16
C THR A 92 33.43 47.78 32.87
N GLY A 93 33.77 47.53 31.60
CA GLY A 93 35.15 47.22 31.21
C GLY A 93 35.32 46.58 29.84
N ARG A 94 36.04 47.27 28.95
CA ARG A 94 36.41 46.89 27.58
C ARG A 94 37.58 45.88 27.57
N ASP A 95 37.54 44.89 26.67
CA ASP A 95 38.54 44.77 25.59
C ASP A 95 38.15 43.69 24.54
N SER A 96 38.41 44.02 23.29
CA SER A 96 38.14 43.33 22.02
C SER A 96 39.06 42.10 21.79
N VAL A 97 38.68 41.06 21.03
CA VAL A 97 38.80 40.97 19.54
C VAL A 97 38.14 39.68 18.99
N GLN A 98 37.51 39.86 17.81
CA GLN A 98 37.09 38.94 16.73
C GLN A 98 35.81 38.07 16.76
N ARG A 99 35.01 38.36 15.72
CA ARG A 99 33.65 37.93 15.34
C ARG A 99 33.55 36.49 14.80
N SER A 100 32.39 35.89 15.02
CA SER A 100 31.52 35.47 13.91
C SER A 100 30.08 35.96 14.22
N LYS A 101 29.39 36.48 13.20
CA LYS A 101 28.07 37.13 13.33
C LYS A 101 26.96 36.10 13.12
N THR A 102 26.35 35.62 14.19
CA THR A 102 24.97 35.12 14.21
C THR A 102 24.12 36.08 15.05
N SER A 103 22.88 36.34 14.61
CA SER A 103 21.94 37.22 15.29
C SER A 103 21.67 36.71 16.71
N LYS A 104 22.14 37.45 17.73
CA LYS A 104 21.95 37.10 19.14
C LYS A 104 20.48 37.22 19.53
N TRP A 105 19.85 36.09 19.82
CA TRP A 105 18.66 35.99 20.65
C TRP A 105 18.99 36.50 22.07
N GLN A 106 18.02 37.06 22.80
CA GLN A 106 18.15 37.14 24.27
C GLN A 106 18.30 35.70 24.76
N GLN A 107 19.47 35.33 25.30
CA GLN A 107 19.67 34.01 25.90
C GLN A 107 18.89 33.97 27.22
N PHE A 108 17.80 33.21 27.24
CA PHE A 108 17.19 32.79 28.51
C PHE A 108 18.06 31.67 29.09
N ASN A 109 18.37 31.73 30.39
CA ASN A 109 19.28 30.80 31.04
C ASN A 109 18.47 29.78 31.86
N PHE A 110 18.23 28.59 31.31
CA PHE A 110 17.42 27.53 31.92
C PHE A 110 18.18 26.71 32.99
N GLN A 111 18.89 27.36 33.91
CA GLN A 111 19.76 26.67 34.90
C GLN A 111 19.01 26.14 36.13
N HIS A 112 17.72 26.42 36.28
CA HIS A 112 16.92 25.89 37.38
C HIS A 112 16.65 24.39 37.20
N ALA A 113 16.70 23.64 38.31
CA ALA A 113 16.49 22.19 38.31
C ALA A 113 15.14 21.78 37.68
N ASP A 114 14.07 22.55 37.96
CA ASP A 114 12.73 22.30 37.42
C ASP A 114 12.66 22.52 35.90
N ASP A 115 13.42 23.49 35.38
CA ASP A 115 13.50 23.77 33.93
C ASP A 115 14.24 22.64 33.20
N GLN A 116 15.33 22.13 33.80
CA GLN A 116 16.08 20.99 33.29
C GLN A 116 15.26 19.69 33.30
N GLU A 117 14.48 19.46 34.35
CA GLU A 117 13.56 18.32 34.41
C GLU A 117 12.50 18.39 33.31
N LEU A 118 11.92 19.58 33.09
CA LEU A 118 10.93 19.79 32.03
C LEU A 118 11.52 19.63 30.63
N ILE A 119 12.73 20.16 30.39
CA ILE A 119 13.48 19.98 29.12
C ILE A 119 13.73 18.49 28.87
N THR A 120 14.28 17.77 29.85
CA THR A 120 14.55 16.31 29.74
C THR A 120 13.27 15.52 29.44
N LYS A 121 12.14 15.92 30.02
CA LYS A 121 10.84 15.28 29.78
C LYS A 121 10.35 15.52 28.35
N ILE A 122 10.54 16.73 27.80
CA ILE A 122 10.19 17.07 26.42
C ILE A 122 11.14 16.39 25.43
N GLU A 123 12.43 16.34 25.72
CA GLU A 123 13.45 15.61 24.94
C GLU A 123 13.07 14.14 24.74
N LYS A 124 12.66 13.45 25.82
CA LYS A 124 12.20 12.05 25.74
C LYS A 124 10.95 11.89 24.87
N ILE A 125 10.07 12.89 24.83
CA ILE A 125 8.91 12.87 23.93
C ILE A 125 9.38 13.04 22.48
N PHE A 126 10.32 13.95 22.24
CA PHE A 126 10.91 14.18 20.92
C PHE A 126 11.70 12.98 20.38
N LEU A 127 12.36 12.21 21.23
CA LEU A 127 13.06 10.98 20.84
C LEU A 127 12.13 9.84 20.40
N ASN A 128 10.85 9.87 20.78
CA ASN A 128 9.86 8.83 20.48
C ASN A 128 8.91 9.21 19.32
N HIS A 129 9.12 10.34 18.66
CA HIS A 129 8.27 10.86 17.58
C HIS A 129 9.13 11.41 16.42
N ASP A 130 8.64 11.32 15.17
CA ASP A 130 9.32 11.93 14.01
C ASP A 130 9.28 13.46 14.12
N LEU A 131 10.47 14.09 14.16
CA LEU A 131 10.66 15.52 14.37
C LEU A 131 10.55 16.32 13.06
N ASP A 132 9.41 16.20 12.38
CA ASP A 132 9.17 16.83 11.06
C ASP A 132 8.63 18.28 11.15
N PHE A 133 8.66 18.90 12.33
CA PHE A 133 8.23 20.31 12.50
C PHE A 133 9.43 21.26 12.57
N GLU A 134 9.34 22.40 11.89
CA GLU A 134 10.36 23.44 11.93
C GLU A 134 10.00 24.54 12.95
N ILE A 135 10.94 24.86 13.85
CA ILE A 135 10.78 25.95 14.83
C ILE A 135 10.53 27.30 14.14
N GLU A 136 11.10 27.53 12.95
CA GLU A 136 10.90 28.78 12.20
C GLU A 136 9.49 28.87 11.58
N GLU A 137 8.88 27.74 11.19
CA GLU A 137 7.47 27.71 10.76
C GLU A 137 6.53 28.00 11.94
N LEU A 138 6.82 27.42 13.11
CA LEU A 138 6.11 27.70 14.36
C LEU A 138 6.17 29.19 14.73
N ARG A 139 7.37 29.77 14.66
CA ARG A 139 7.58 31.20 14.87
C ARG A 139 6.77 32.05 13.90
N LYS A 140 6.75 31.70 12.61
CA LYS A 140 6.01 32.46 11.58
C LYS A 140 4.51 32.46 11.86
N LYS A 141 3.92 31.29 12.18
CA LYS A 141 2.48 31.23 12.52
C LYS A 141 2.14 31.95 13.82
N ILE A 142 3.02 31.92 14.82
CA ILE A 142 2.82 32.69 16.06
C ILE A 142 2.84 34.20 15.74
N LYS A 143 3.79 34.66 14.92
CA LYS A 143 3.89 36.07 14.50
C LYS A 143 2.69 36.57 13.69
N GLU A 144 2.06 35.70 12.90
CA GLU A 144 0.84 36.03 12.16
C GLU A 144 -0.38 36.24 13.07
N ARG A 145 -0.34 35.71 14.31
CA ARG A 145 -1.47 35.75 15.25
C ARG A 145 -1.20 36.56 16.53
N GLU A 146 0.05 36.97 16.78
CA GLU A 146 0.39 37.84 17.90
C GLU A 146 0.02 39.32 17.64
N ARG A 147 -0.22 40.09 18.70
CA ARG A 147 -0.47 41.54 18.63
C ARG A 147 0.79 42.39 18.86
N GLY A 148 1.97 41.82 18.58
CA GLY A 148 3.27 42.53 18.60
C GLY A 148 3.88 42.76 19.99
N GLN A 149 3.45 42.02 21.02
CA GLN A 149 3.94 42.16 22.40
C GLN A 149 4.73 40.95 22.90
N ASN A 150 5.18 40.05 22.01
CA ASN A 150 5.84 38.79 22.40
C ASN A 150 4.98 37.87 23.29
N LEU A 151 3.68 38.14 23.37
CA LEU A 151 2.71 37.43 24.18
C LEU A 151 1.59 36.86 23.31
N ILE A 152 1.21 35.62 23.59
CA ILE A 152 0.11 34.92 22.91
C ILE A 152 -0.71 34.12 23.93
N SER A 153 -2.03 34.06 23.77
CA SER A 153 -2.86 33.30 24.72
C SER A 153 -2.52 31.79 24.68
N LYS A 154 -2.57 31.12 25.85
CA LYS A 154 -2.35 29.66 25.97
C LYS A 154 -3.21 28.86 24.98
N LYS A 155 -4.48 29.26 24.78
CA LYS A 155 -5.43 28.61 23.87
C LYS A 155 -4.98 28.71 22.41
N GLU A 156 -4.54 29.89 21.97
CA GLU A 156 -4.12 30.10 20.59
C GLU A 156 -2.79 29.42 20.29
N LEU A 157 -1.83 29.46 21.22
CA LEU A 157 -0.55 28.77 21.07
C LEU A 157 -0.71 27.25 21.01
N THR A 158 -1.61 26.68 21.82
CA THR A 158 -1.97 25.25 21.76
C THR A 158 -2.52 24.88 20.38
N LYS A 159 -3.40 25.71 19.81
CA LYS A 159 -3.97 25.50 18.48
C LYS A 159 -2.89 25.55 17.40
N ILE A 160 -1.96 26.50 17.47
CA ILE A 160 -0.85 26.60 16.51
C ILE A 160 0.07 25.38 16.58
N CYS A 161 0.40 24.90 17.79
CA CYS A 161 1.21 23.69 17.99
C CYS A 161 0.55 22.46 17.35
N LEU A 162 -0.77 22.32 17.50
CA LEU A 162 -1.56 21.26 16.86
C LEU A 162 -1.59 21.40 15.33
N GLU A 163 -1.72 22.62 14.80
CA GLU A 163 -1.74 22.87 13.36
C GLU A 163 -0.39 22.61 12.66
N ILE A 164 0.72 22.71 13.39
CA ILE A 164 2.08 22.48 12.87
C ILE A 164 2.55 21.05 13.14
N GLY A 165 1.86 20.31 14.02
CA GLY A 165 2.23 18.95 14.36
C GLY A 165 3.39 18.88 15.36
N VAL A 166 3.53 19.87 16.25
CA VAL A 166 4.48 19.77 17.37
C VAL A 166 4.03 18.58 18.25
N PRO A 167 4.88 17.57 18.50
CA PRO A 167 4.51 16.35 19.23
C PRO A 167 4.45 16.57 20.74
N LEU A 168 3.78 17.64 21.18
CA LEU A 168 3.58 18.01 22.58
C LEU A 168 2.10 18.19 22.85
N HIS A 169 1.55 17.31 23.69
CA HIS A 169 0.13 17.31 24.05
C HIS A 169 -0.07 17.09 25.56
N GLY A 170 -1.27 17.39 26.05
CA GLY A 170 -1.69 17.06 27.41
C GLY A 170 -0.86 17.75 28.50
N SER A 171 -0.46 16.99 29.52
CA SER A 171 0.19 17.53 30.73
C SER A 171 1.54 18.19 30.44
N SER A 172 2.36 17.66 29.55
CA SER A 172 3.68 18.21 29.20
C SER A 172 3.57 19.57 28.49
N LEU A 173 2.61 19.71 27.57
CA LEU A 173 2.35 21.00 26.92
C LEU A 173 1.81 22.02 27.94
N ASN A 174 0.87 21.63 28.81
CA ASN A 174 0.33 22.53 29.83
C ASN A 174 1.36 22.97 30.87
N GLN A 175 2.29 22.09 31.25
CA GLN A 175 3.42 22.43 32.12
C GLN A 175 4.33 23.47 31.45
N LEU A 176 4.70 23.27 30.18
CA LEU A 176 5.51 24.22 29.43
C LEU A 176 4.81 25.58 29.23
N LEU A 177 3.52 25.57 28.84
CA LEU A 177 2.74 26.79 28.68
C LEU A 177 2.58 27.56 29.99
N SER A 178 2.48 26.86 31.13
CA SER A 178 2.37 27.51 32.45
C SER A 178 3.70 28.03 32.94
N ARG A 179 4.81 27.36 32.59
CA ARG A 179 6.16 27.84 32.89
C ARG A 179 6.51 29.12 32.13
N CYS A 180 6.00 29.29 30.91
CA CYS A 180 6.21 30.49 30.11
C CYS A 180 5.12 31.58 30.32
N ASP A 181 4.32 31.49 31.39
CA ASP A 181 3.30 32.46 31.80
C ASP A 181 3.63 32.97 33.21
N ASP A 182 4.69 33.78 33.32
CA ASP A 182 5.25 34.27 34.58
C ASP A 182 4.23 35.01 35.46
N GLU A 183 3.25 35.65 34.83
CA GLU A 183 2.21 36.44 35.50
C GLU A 183 0.94 35.62 35.82
N ASN A 184 0.88 34.34 35.44
CA ASN A 184 -0.29 33.47 35.55
C ASN A 184 -1.59 34.09 34.98
N ASN A 185 -1.46 34.92 33.94
CA ASN A 185 -2.56 35.68 33.35
C ASN A 185 -3.14 35.00 32.09
N GLY A 186 -2.62 33.82 31.72
CA GLY A 186 -3.02 33.06 30.54
C GLY A 186 -2.34 33.49 29.24
N MET A 187 -1.38 34.42 29.31
CA MET A 187 -0.58 34.90 28.19
C MET A 187 0.83 34.32 28.29
N VAL A 188 1.25 33.65 27.23
CA VAL A 188 2.53 32.94 27.15
C VAL A 188 3.55 33.82 26.44
N ASN A 189 4.72 33.97 27.05
CA ASN A 189 5.92 34.52 26.43
C ASN A 189 6.39 33.55 25.34
N TRP A 190 5.94 33.76 24.10
CA TRP A 190 6.22 32.82 23.02
C TRP A 190 7.70 32.77 22.61
N PRO A 191 8.51 33.85 22.72
CA PRO A 191 9.95 33.74 22.53
C PRO A 191 10.62 32.78 23.52
N GLU A 192 10.24 32.83 24.80
CA GLU A 192 10.75 31.92 25.82
C GLU A 192 10.29 30.48 25.58
N PHE A 193 9.02 30.29 25.20
CA PHE A 193 8.46 29.00 24.78
C PHE A 193 9.24 28.37 23.61
N LEU A 194 9.57 29.15 22.58
CA LEU A 194 10.36 28.66 21.44
C LEU A 194 11.79 28.30 21.85
N GLN A 195 12.38 28.99 22.82
CA GLN A 195 13.71 28.65 23.31
C GLN A 195 13.71 27.36 24.14
N PHE A 196 12.67 27.13 24.95
CA PHE A 196 12.49 25.84 25.63
C PHE A 196 12.38 24.68 24.64
N LEU A 197 11.60 24.87 23.57
CA LEU A 197 11.49 23.88 22.50
C LEU A 197 12.79 23.68 21.74
N ALA A 198 13.52 24.76 21.46
CA ALA A 198 14.80 24.69 20.78
C ALA A 198 15.84 23.95 21.61
N ALA A 199 15.92 24.22 22.92
CA ALA A 199 16.82 23.53 23.84
C ALA A 199 16.51 22.02 23.89
N ALA A 200 15.24 21.65 24.04
CA ALA A 200 14.82 20.25 24.04
C ALA A 200 15.01 19.57 22.67
N LEU A 201 14.88 20.31 21.56
CA LEU A 201 15.14 19.77 20.23
C LEU A 201 16.64 19.56 20.01
N GLU A 202 17.49 20.48 20.46
CA GLU A 202 18.94 20.39 20.40
C GLU A 202 19.45 19.22 21.26
N GLY A 203 18.95 19.07 22.49
CA GLY A 203 19.27 17.92 23.36
C GLY A 203 18.79 16.58 22.78
N ALA A 204 17.61 16.53 22.18
CA ALA A 204 17.15 15.33 21.46
C ALA A 204 18.01 15.03 20.23
N GLN A 205 18.42 16.05 19.47
CA GLN A 205 19.33 15.90 18.32
C GLN A 205 20.74 15.51 18.73
N GLU A 206 21.27 16.00 19.85
CA GLU A 206 22.55 15.57 20.43
C GLU A 206 22.47 14.14 20.97
N THR A 207 21.34 13.76 21.58
CA THR A 207 21.07 12.38 22.00
C THR A 207 20.95 11.46 20.78
N LEU A 208 20.33 11.90 19.69
CA LEU A 208 20.32 11.19 18.40
C LEU A 208 21.72 11.13 17.77
N LYS A 209 22.52 12.19 17.87
CA LYS A 209 23.92 12.24 17.38
C LYS A 209 24.92 11.46 18.24
N SER A 210 24.57 11.15 19.49
CA SER A 210 25.39 10.33 20.40
C SER A 210 24.91 8.88 20.49
N SER A 211 23.62 8.63 20.19
CA SER A 211 23.09 7.28 19.92
C SER A 211 23.39 6.82 18.49
N VAL A 212 23.62 7.74 17.56
CA VAL A 212 24.53 7.53 16.43
C VAL A 212 25.92 7.52 17.02
N GLN A 213 26.48 6.34 17.28
CA GLN A 213 27.88 6.23 17.66
C GLN A 213 28.75 7.13 16.74
N PRO A 214 29.67 7.95 17.28
CA PRO A 214 30.70 8.54 16.44
C PRO A 214 31.36 7.36 15.73
N ASP A 215 31.49 7.49 14.41
CA ASP A 215 32.09 6.51 13.52
C ASP A 215 33.08 5.58 14.25
N LEU A 216 32.56 4.43 14.69
CA LEU A 216 33.37 3.24 14.77
C LEU A 216 33.85 2.88 13.36
N ARG A 217 33.46 3.58 12.28
CA ARG A 217 34.07 3.45 10.96
C ARG A 217 35.52 3.93 10.84
N ALA A 218 36.15 4.54 11.84
CA ALA A 218 37.61 4.75 11.77
C ALA A 218 38.40 3.50 12.18
N ASP A 219 37.90 2.70 13.14
CA ASP A 219 38.51 1.41 13.56
C ASP A 219 37.75 0.17 13.07
N ALA A 220 36.54 0.37 12.53
CA ALA A 220 35.76 -0.63 11.83
C ALA A 220 35.86 -0.47 10.32
N SER A 221 36.47 0.59 9.77
CA SER A 221 37.00 0.42 8.42
C SER A 221 38.23 -0.48 8.44
N SER A 222 39.01 -0.54 9.53
CA SER A 222 40.06 -1.55 9.71
C SER A 222 39.53 -2.91 10.17
N LEU A 223 38.41 -3.03 10.93
CA LEU A 223 37.76 -4.32 11.24
C LEU A 223 36.78 -4.83 10.17
N LEU A 224 36.02 -3.97 9.45
CA LEU A 224 35.21 -4.35 8.27
C LEU A 224 36.08 -4.60 7.03
N GLN A 225 37.28 -3.98 6.92
CA GLN A 225 38.27 -4.39 5.90
C GLN A 225 38.83 -5.80 6.15
N ILE A 226 38.59 -6.41 7.31
CA ILE A 226 39.01 -7.79 7.59
C ILE A 226 37.95 -8.81 7.12
N TRP A 227 36.67 -8.43 7.00
CA TRP A 227 35.61 -9.35 6.54
C TRP A 227 35.30 -9.30 5.04
N ASP A 228 35.75 -8.26 4.32
CA ASP A 228 35.41 -8.05 2.91
C ASP A 228 36.58 -8.36 1.94
N LYS A 229 37.65 -9.01 2.42
CA LYS A 229 38.70 -9.59 1.55
C LYS A 229 38.25 -10.97 1.14
N THR A 230 37.78 -11.11 -0.10
CA THR A 230 37.45 -12.36 -0.83
C THR A 230 36.91 -13.46 0.07
N ALA A 231 35.60 -13.73 0.02
CA ALA A 231 34.94 -14.80 0.78
C ALA A 231 35.44 -16.21 0.38
N ASP A 232 36.72 -16.45 0.60
CA ASP A 232 37.43 -17.71 0.57
C ASP A 232 37.21 -18.33 1.94
N TYR A 233 36.37 -19.36 1.97
CA TYR A 233 36.08 -20.13 3.17
C TYR A 233 36.92 -21.40 3.21
N SER A 234 38.06 -21.44 2.51
CA SER A 234 38.94 -22.60 2.52
C SER A 234 39.46 -22.87 3.93
N GLY A 235 39.20 -24.06 4.43
CA GLY A 235 39.55 -24.45 5.80
C GLY A 235 38.70 -23.81 6.91
N VAL A 236 37.66 -23.04 6.58
CA VAL A 236 36.72 -22.47 7.57
C VAL A 236 35.56 -23.43 7.79
N GLU A 237 35.39 -23.92 9.01
CA GLU A 237 34.30 -24.85 9.37
C GLU A 237 32.99 -24.13 9.68
N SER A 238 33.08 -22.98 10.36
CA SER A 238 31.91 -22.19 10.77
C SER A 238 32.19 -20.69 10.69
N VAL A 239 31.10 -19.92 10.56
CA VAL A 239 31.12 -18.46 10.40
C VAL A 239 30.07 -17.85 11.31
N GLU A 240 30.47 -16.83 12.05
CA GLU A 240 29.59 -16.07 12.92
C GLU A 240 28.98 -14.85 12.21
N SER A 241 27.77 -14.47 12.60
CA SER A 241 27.06 -13.28 12.14
C SER A 241 26.29 -12.66 13.28
N GLU A 242 26.30 -11.35 13.41
CA GLU A 242 25.52 -10.66 14.43
C GLU A 242 24.13 -10.27 13.88
N LEU A 243 23.09 -10.47 14.70
CA LEU A 243 21.73 -10.03 14.48
C LEU A 243 21.17 -9.46 15.79
N ASP A 244 20.85 -8.15 15.82
CA ASP A 244 20.29 -7.47 16.99
C ASP A 244 21.01 -7.75 18.33
N GLY A 245 22.35 -7.86 18.28
CA GLY A 245 23.21 -8.16 19.44
C GLY A 245 23.38 -9.65 19.74
N SER A 246 22.72 -10.54 19.00
CA SER A 246 22.87 -12.00 19.09
C SER A 246 23.86 -12.52 18.05
N VAL A 247 24.78 -13.41 18.47
CA VAL A 247 25.74 -14.05 17.57
C VAL A 247 25.14 -15.36 17.03
N LEU A 248 25.01 -15.44 15.71
CA LEU A 248 24.52 -16.58 14.95
C LEU A 248 25.69 -17.32 14.30
N THR A 249 25.84 -18.60 14.59
CA THR A 249 26.91 -19.44 14.03
C THR A 249 26.36 -20.34 12.92
N TYR A 250 26.98 -20.26 11.74
CA TYR A 250 26.61 -21.05 10.56
C TYR A 250 27.75 -21.98 10.16
N CYS A 251 27.46 -23.26 9.91
CA CYS A 251 28.44 -24.18 9.31
C CYS A 251 28.64 -23.82 7.83
N VAL A 252 29.88 -23.88 7.33
CA VAL A 252 30.22 -23.60 5.93
C VAL A 252 30.08 -24.88 5.09
N PRO A 253 29.14 -24.93 4.12
CA PRO A 253 29.02 -26.05 3.20
C PRO A 253 30.26 -26.22 2.31
N GLU A 254 30.61 -27.45 1.93
CA GLU A 254 31.80 -27.77 1.12
C GLU A 254 31.77 -27.07 -0.23
N LYS A 255 30.59 -26.99 -0.85
CA LYS A 255 30.36 -26.28 -2.12
C LYS A 255 30.71 -24.78 -2.06
N PHE A 256 30.90 -24.22 -0.87
CA PHE A 256 31.24 -22.82 -0.67
C PHE A 256 32.63 -22.60 -0.07
N GLN A 257 33.43 -23.66 0.13
CA GLN A 257 34.80 -23.54 0.64
C GLN A 257 35.76 -22.87 -0.35
N CYS A 258 35.64 -23.14 -1.65
CA CYS A 258 36.51 -22.54 -2.68
C CYS A 258 35.69 -21.84 -3.75
N PRO A 259 35.29 -20.58 -3.54
CA PRO A 259 34.38 -19.96 -4.47
C PRO A 259 35.06 -19.01 -5.45
N GLY A 260 34.56 -19.01 -6.68
CA GLY A 260 34.78 -17.90 -7.60
C GLY A 260 34.23 -16.58 -7.03
N PRO A 261 34.47 -15.43 -7.67
CA PRO A 261 34.03 -14.15 -7.15
C PRO A 261 32.50 -14.14 -6.94
N TRP A 262 32.08 -14.18 -5.68
CA TRP A 262 30.67 -14.03 -5.33
C TRP A 262 30.25 -12.60 -5.65
N LEU A 263 29.35 -12.48 -6.63
CA LEU A 263 28.97 -11.19 -7.17
C LEU A 263 27.93 -10.54 -6.24
N LYS A 264 28.24 -9.31 -5.79
CA LYS A 264 27.29 -8.42 -5.11
C LYS A 264 26.19 -7.92 -6.05
N THR A 265 26.25 -8.25 -7.34
CA THR A 265 25.36 -7.74 -8.40
C THR A 265 23.94 -8.31 -8.31
N PRO A 266 22.91 -7.59 -8.81
CA PRO A 266 21.59 -8.16 -8.98
C PRO A 266 21.63 -9.37 -9.91
N PRO A 267 20.62 -10.25 -9.86
CA PRO A 267 20.62 -11.43 -10.71
C PRO A 267 20.39 -11.06 -12.19
N HIS A 268 20.76 -11.98 -13.08
CA HIS A 268 20.48 -11.87 -14.53
C HIS A 268 19.01 -12.12 -14.89
N CYS A 269 18.20 -12.45 -13.88
CA CYS A 269 16.76 -12.66 -13.94
C CYS A 269 16.02 -11.38 -13.50
N ARG A 270 14.80 -11.13 -14.01
CA ARG A 270 13.88 -10.11 -13.52
C ARG A 270 12.49 -10.71 -13.31
N LEU A 271 11.69 -10.09 -12.44
CA LEU A 271 10.28 -10.44 -12.24
C LEU A 271 9.38 -9.62 -13.16
N GLU A 272 8.39 -10.27 -13.75
CA GLU A 272 7.32 -9.65 -14.53
C GLU A 272 5.97 -10.11 -13.96
N LEU A 273 5.10 -9.18 -13.57
CA LEU A 273 3.76 -9.50 -13.10
C LEU A 273 2.95 -10.05 -14.28
N GLU A 274 2.51 -11.29 -14.16
CA GLU A 274 1.83 -12.02 -15.23
C GLU A 274 0.32 -12.08 -14.98
N TRP A 275 -0.09 -12.28 -13.72
CA TRP A 275 -1.49 -12.45 -13.37
C TRP A 275 -1.81 -11.97 -11.96
N VAL A 276 -3.04 -11.47 -11.79
CA VAL A 276 -3.64 -11.12 -10.50
C VAL A 276 -4.97 -11.86 -10.36
N TYR A 277 -5.12 -12.62 -9.26
CA TYR A 277 -6.34 -13.36 -8.96
C TYR A 277 -7.26 -12.55 -8.04
N GLY A 278 -8.57 -12.72 -8.23
CA GLY A 278 -9.62 -12.01 -7.52
C GLY A 278 -9.87 -10.58 -7.96
N ILE A 279 -10.77 -9.94 -7.22
CA ILE A 279 -11.14 -8.52 -7.31
C ILE A 279 -11.29 -7.97 -5.88
N GLY A 280 -11.01 -6.67 -5.68
CA GLY A 280 -11.21 -6.02 -4.38
C GLY A 280 -12.67 -6.07 -3.89
N GLY A 281 -12.87 -5.95 -2.57
CA GLY A 281 -14.20 -6.00 -1.96
C GLY A 281 -15.07 -4.74 -2.14
N PRO A 282 -16.30 -4.74 -1.59
CA PRO A 282 -17.31 -3.68 -1.79
C PRO A 282 -17.03 -2.36 -1.06
N ASP A 283 -16.03 -2.30 -0.17
CA ASP A 283 -15.71 -1.11 0.64
C ASP A 283 -14.99 0.01 -0.13
N CYS A 284 -14.86 -0.15 -1.45
CA CYS A 284 -14.27 0.83 -2.34
C CYS A 284 -15.38 1.44 -3.21
N GLY A 285 -15.15 2.63 -3.77
CA GLY A 285 -15.97 3.15 -4.86
C GLY A 285 -15.97 2.18 -6.06
N SER A 286 -16.70 2.51 -7.13
CA SER A 286 -16.87 1.64 -8.31
C SER A 286 -15.60 0.88 -8.68
N ASN A 287 -15.64 -0.46 -8.66
CA ASN A 287 -14.46 -1.32 -8.83
C ASN A 287 -14.47 -2.13 -10.15
N LEU A 288 -15.63 -2.51 -10.70
CA LEU A 288 -15.71 -3.23 -11.97
C LEU A 288 -16.39 -2.38 -13.04
N LEU A 289 -15.67 -2.10 -14.12
CA LEU A 289 -16.17 -1.37 -15.29
C LEU A 289 -15.74 -2.10 -16.58
N CYS A 290 -16.40 -1.80 -17.69
CA CYS A 290 -16.03 -2.30 -19.01
C CYS A 290 -15.63 -1.16 -19.95
N SER A 291 -14.49 -1.32 -20.62
CA SER A 291 -14.05 -0.43 -21.70
C SER A 291 -14.89 -0.62 -22.96
N LYS A 292 -14.79 0.31 -23.92
CA LYS A 292 -15.48 0.19 -25.22
C LYS A 292 -14.99 -0.98 -26.06
N SER A 293 -13.75 -1.44 -25.82
CA SER A 293 -13.17 -2.61 -26.51
C SER A 293 -13.55 -3.94 -25.84
N GLY A 294 -14.47 -3.94 -24.87
CA GLY A 294 -14.92 -5.14 -24.17
C GLY A 294 -13.96 -5.65 -23.09
N LYS A 295 -12.84 -4.96 -22.84
CA LYS A 295 -11.92 -5.30 -21.74
C LYS A 295 -12.49 -4.87 -20.40
N LEU A 296 -12.40 -5.73 -19.41
CA LEU A 296 -12.76 -5.41 -18.02
C LEU A 296 -11.66 -4.55 -17.40
N VAL A 297 -12.06 -3.56 -16.62
CA VAL A 297 -11.15 -2.70 -15.86
C VAL A 297 -11.58 -2.73 -14.40
N TYR A 298 -10.68 -3.18 -13.54
CA TYR A 298 -10.91 -3.27 -12.11
C TYR A 298 -9.63 -3.09 -11.30
N PHE A 299 -9.72 -3.14 -9.97
CA PHE A 299 -8.53 -3.10 -9.13
C PHE A 299 -8.62 -4.05 -7.92
N ILE A 300 -7.44 -4.34 -7.39
CA ILE A 300 -7.24 -5.02 -6.11
C ILE A 300 -5.95 -4.48 -5.49
N SER A 301 -5.94 -4.26 -4.17
CA SER A 301 -4.81 -3.62 -3.49
C SER A 301 -4.45 -2.26 -4.15
N CYS A 302 -3.20 -2.05 -4.55
CA CYS A 302 -2.72 -0.88 -5.28
C CYS A 302 -2.59 -1.11 -6.81
N ILE A 303 -3.16 -2.21 -7.35
CA ILE A 303 -2.97 -2.62 -8.73
C ILE A 303 -4.26 -2.40 -9.53
N GLY A 304 -4.19 -1.59 -10.58
CA GLY A 304 -5.23 -1.52 -11.61
C GLY A 304 -5.04 -2.66 -12.63
N VAL A 305 -6.11 -3.37 -12.95
CA VAL A 305 -6.12 -4.53 -13.86
C VAL A 305 -6.97 -4.21 -15.08
N VAL A 306 -6.40 -4.36 -16.26
CA VAL A 306 -7.12 -4.38 -17.54
C VAL A 306 -7.12 -5.82 -18.05
N PHE A 307 -8.29 -6.45 -18.09
CA PHE A 307 -8.44 -7.86 -18.42
C PHE A 307 -9.18 -8.05 -19.74
N ASN A 308 -8.49 -8.61 -20.73
CA ASN A 308 -9.11 -9.16 -21.93
C ASN A 308 -9.55 -10.60 -21.65
N VAL A 309 -10.86 -10.80 -21.45
CA VAL A 309 -11.43 -12.12 -21.11
C VAL A 309 -11.27 -13.10 -22.27
N THR A 310 -11.49 -12.64 -23.51
CA THR A 310 -11.43 -13.49 -24.72
C THR A 310 -10.03 -14.05 -24.97
N GLU A 311 -8.99 -13.20 -24.87
CA GLU A 311 -7.60 -13.62 -25.03
C GLU A 311 -6.99 -14.22 -23.76
N LYS A 312 -7.69 -14.08 -22.63
CA LYS A 312 -7.21 -14.46 -21.30
C LYS A 312 -5.88 -13.80 -20.95
N THR A 313 -5.77 -12.50 -21.19
CA THR A 313 -4.56 -11.69 -20.94
C THR A 313 -4.85 -10.51 -20.01
N GLN A 314 -3.96 -10.25 -19.06
CA GLN A 314 -4.05 -9.10 -18.16
C GLN A 314 -2.92 -8.10 -18.42
N LYS A 315 -3.23 -6.82 -18.19
CA LYS A 315 -2.27 -5.74 -18.06
C LYS A 315 -2.44 -5.08 -16.69
N HIS A 316 -1.34 -4.63 -16.10
CA HIS A 316 -1.32 -4.18 -14.70
C HIS A 316 -0.74 -2.77 -14.57
N TYR A 317 -1.56 -1.84 -14.09
CA TYR A 317 -1.14 -0.49 -13.73
C TYR A 317 -0.71 -0.45 -12.25
N CYS A 318 0.60 -0.40 -12.02
CA CYS A 318 1.23 -0.58 -10.69
C CYS A 318 1.88 0.70 -10.14
N GLU A 319 1.41 1.88 -10.55
CA GLU A 319 2.00 3.18 -10.20
C GLU A 319 1.48 3.76 -8.87
N HIS A 320 0.43 3.17 -8.29
CA HIS A 320 -0.10 3.60 -6.99
C HIS A 320 0.80 3.13 -5.84
N THR A 321 0.94 4.01 -4.84
CA THR A 321 1.77 3.76 -3.65
C THR A 321 0.95 3.26 -2.46
N ALA A 322 -0.37 3.35 -2.55
CA ALA A 322 -1.32 2.93 -1.54
C ALA A 322 -2.53 2.25 -2.19
N LYS A 323 -3.43 1.69 -1.37
CA LYS A 323 -4.64 0.99 -1.82
C LYS A 323 -5.47 1.89 -2.74
N ILE A 324 -5.86 1.38 -3.91
CA ILE A 324 -6.83 2.02 -4.80
C ILE A 324 -8.21 1.88 -4.17
N THR A 325 -8.98 2.96 -4.16
CA THR A 325 -10.27 3.06 -3.47
C THR A 325 -11.40 3.54 -4.35
N SER A 326 -11.11 3.96 -5.58
CA SER A 326 -12.13 4.36 -6.56
C SER A 326 -11.59 4.23 -7.99
N LEU A 327 -12.46 3.89 -8.93
CA LEU A 327 -12.18 3.80 -10.35
C LEU A 327 -13.30 4.47 -11.15
N ALA A 328 -12.93 5.17 -12.22
CA ALA A 328 -13.83 5.68 -13.24
C ALA A 328 -13.23 5.48 -14.63
N LEU A 329 -14.07 5.20 -15.63
CA LEU A 329 -13.70 5.21 -17.04
C LEU A 329 -14.12 6.53 -17.69
N HIS A 330 -13.23 7.05 -18.51
CA HIS A 330 -13.49 8.22 -19.32
C HIS A 330 -14.42 7.84 -20.49
N PRO A 331 -15.29 8.75 -20.97
CA PRO A 331 -16.19 8.47 -22.10
C PRO A 331 -15.50 8.15 -23.42
N ASP A 332 -14.19 8.37 -23.56
CA ASP A 332 -13.42 7.90 -24.72
C ASP A 332 -13.40 6.36 -24.82
N GLY A 333 -13.49 5.66 -23.68
CA GLY A 333 -13.42 4.21 -23.57
C GLY A 333 -12.02 3.64 -23.34
N ASP A 334 -10.97 4.46 -23.38
CA ASP A 334 -9.56 4.06 -23.36
C ASP A 334 -8.74 4.74 -22.24
N THR A 335 -9.33 5.66 -21.49
CA THR A 335 -8.71 6.33 -20.34
C THR A 335 -9.43 5.96 -19.05
N ALA A 336 -8.67 5.72 -17.99
CA ALA A 336 -9.17 5.46 -16.65
C ALA A 336 -8.64 6.49 -15.65
N ALA A 337 -9.40 6.70 -14.57
CA ALA A 337 -8.93 7.41 -13.39
C ALA A 337 -9.09 6.54 -12.15
N THR A 338 -8.05 6.47 -11.34
CA THR A 338 -8.00 5.71 -10.09
C THR A 338 -7.58 6.60 -8.93
N GLY A 339 -8.34 6.54 -7.84
CA GLY A 339 -8.07 7.27 -6.60
C GLY A 339 -7.43 6.35 -5.57
N GLN A 340 -6.44 6.84 -4.82
CA GLN A 340 -5.82 6.08 -3.75
C GLN A 340 -6.13 6.59 -2.35
N ALA A 341 -6.02 5.68 -1.40
CA ALA A 341 -6.03 5.94 0.02
C ALA A 341 -4.80 6.75 0.47
N GLU A 342 -4.91 7.34 1.65
CA GLU A 342 -3.73 7.81 2.39
C GLU A 342 -3.07 6.63 3.12
N GLN A 343 -1.76 6.49 2.98
CA GLN A 343 -0.95 5.59 3.80
C GLN A 343 -0.27 6.40 4.90
N LYS A 344 -0.67 6.16 6.15
CA LYS A 344 -0.07 6.80 7.33
C LYS A 344 1.44 6.52 7.37
N ASN A 345 2.22 7.53 7.75
CA ASN A 345 3.69 7.48 7.87
C ASN A 345 4.45 7.24 6.55
N ASN A 346 3.82 7.46 5.39
CA ASN A 346 4.50 7.46 4.10
C ASN A 346 4.27 8.80 3.38
N ILE A 347 5.34 9.59 3.21
CA ILE A 347 5.27 10.91 2.54
C ILE A 347 4.80 10.77 1.07
N LEU A 348 5.12 9.64 0.42
CA LEU A 348 4.67 9.28 -0.93
C LEU A 348 3.28 8.61 -0.93
N GLY A 349 2.73 8.30 0.25
CA GLY A 349 1.43 7.67 0.47
C GLY A 349 0.27 8.66 0.53
N LYS A 350 0.43 9.90 0.07
CA LYS A 350 -0.66 10.89 0.10
C LYS A 350 -1.79 10.50 -0.85
N ALA A 351 -3.02 10.74 -0.42
CA ALA A 351 -4.19 10.53 -1.27
C ALA A 351 -4.14 11.42 -2.51
N HIS A 352 -4.39 10.84 -3.67
CA HIS A 352 -4.41 11.52 -4.96
C HIS A 352 -5.16 10.68 -6.00
N VAL A 353 -5.41 11.27 -7.17
CA VAL A 353 -5.98 10.60 -8.32
C VAL A 353 -4.93 10.49 -9.42
N ARG A 354 -4.86 9.34 -10.08
CA ARG A 354 -4.07 9.15 -11.30
C ARG A 354 -5.01 8.93 -12.47
N VAL A 355 -4.76 9.62 -13.56
CA VAL A 355 -5.43 9.41 -14.85
C VAL A 355 -4.44 8.73 -15.77
N TRP A 356 -4.83 7.62 -16.40
CA TRP A 356 -3.93 6.76 -17.16
C TRP A 356 -4.63 6.09 -18.34
N HIS A 357 -3.84 5.71 -19.34
CA HIS A 357 -4.34 5.10 -20.58
C HIS A 357 -4.37 3.57 -20.46
N LEU A 358 -5.46 2.91 -20.86
CA LEU A 358 -5.69 1.47 -20.69
C LEU A 358 -4.71 0.60 -21.48
N GLU A 359 -4.42 0.96 -22.74
CA GLU A 359 -3.56 0.13 -23.61
C GLU A 359 -2.07 0.26 -23.30
N SER A 360 -1.56 1.49 -23.15
CA SER A 360 -0.14 1.79 -22.91
C SER A 360 0.25 1.80 -21.43
N LEU A 361 -0.73 1.80 -20.52
CA LEU A 361 -0.55 1.93 -19.06
C LEU A 361 0.17 3.22 -18.63
N GLN A 362 0.27 4.20 -19.52
CA GLN A 362 0.95 5.46 -19.23
C GLN A 362 0.13 6.32 -18.28
N THR A 363 0.75 6.84 -17.22
CA THR A 363 0.17 7.91 -16.40
C THR A 363 0.10 9.19 -17.22
N LEU A 364 -1.12 9.70 -17.44
CA LEU A 364 -1.39 10.96 -18.12
C LEU A 364 -1.37 12.14 -17.14
N HIS A 365 -2.01 11.97 -15.98
CA HIS A 365 -2.07 13.01 -14.94
C HIS A 365 -1.96 12.42 -13.54
N VAL A 366 -1.39 13.20 -12.62
CA VAL A 366 -1.43 12.98 -11.18
C VAL A 366 -2.00 14.25 -10.55
N ILE A 367 -3.20 14.16 -9.97
CA ILE A 367 -3.96 15.32 -9.49
C ILE A 367 -4.42 15.13 -8.06
N GLY A 368 -4.72 16.23 -7.37
CA GLY A 368 -5.24 16.21 -6.01
C GLY A 368 -4.21 15.92 -4.92
N MET A 369 -2.93 15.76 -5.27
CA MET A 369 -1.84 15.65 -4.29
C MET A 369 -1.80 16.90 -3.40
N HIS A 370 -1.74 16.71 -2.08
CA HIS A 370 -1.89 17.76 -1.06
C HIS A 370 -3.25 18.46 -0.99
N THR A 371 -4.20 18.13 -1.87
CA THR A 371 -5.57 18.67 -1.85
C THR A 371 -6.49 17.74 -1.06
N PHE A 372 -6.41 16.45 -1.38
CA PHE A 372 -7.04 15.40 -0.60
C PHE A 372 -6.16 15.05 0.59
N MET A 373 -6.77 15.08 1.78
CA MET A 373 -6.08 14.77 3.04
C MET A 373 -6.55 13.43 3.61
N SER A 374 -7.34 12.68 2.85
CA SER A 374 -7.82 11.34 3.18
C SER A 374 -8.16 10.62 1.88
N SER A 375 -8.57 9.35 1.98
CA SER A 375 -8.81 8.48 0.84
C SER A 375 -9.77 9.06 -0.20
N VAL A 376 -9.47 8.89 -1.50
CA VAL A 376 -10.36 9.31 -2.58
C VAL A 376 -11.43 8.23 -2.82
N THR A 377 -12.68 8.51 -2.45
CA THR A 377 -13.76 7.51 -2.41
C THR A 377 -14.61 7.46 -3.67
N SER A 378 -14.71 8.56 -4.41
CA SER A 378 -15.57 8.65 -5.58
C SER A 378 -14.94 9.54 -6.64
N ILE A 379 -15.01 9.11 -7.90
CA ILE A 379 -14.46 9.82 -9.06
C ILE A 379 -15.49 9.78 -10.19
N GLY A 380 -15.59 10.86 -10.96
CA GLY A 380 -16.42 10.90 -12.17
C GLY A 380 -15.77 11.75 -13.26
N PHE A 381 -15.96 11.34 -14.51
CA PHE A 381 -15.60 12.13 -15.68
C PHE A 381 -16.82 12.86 -16.25
N SER A 382 -16.61 14.04 -16.85
CA SER A 382 -17.64 14.70 -17.63
C SER A 382 -17.79 14.06 -19.01
N TYR A 383 -19.02 14.04 -19.53
CA TYR A 383 -19.31 13.54 -20.88
C TYR A 383 -18.64 14.38 -21.99
N SER A 384 -18.37 15.65 -21.69
CA SER A 384 -17.62 16.57 -22.57
C SER A 384 -16.10 16.33 -22.60
N GLN A 385 -15.60 15.34 -21.86
CA GLN A 385 -14.21 14.84 -21.92
C GLN A 385 -13.10 15.78 -21.42
N ALA A 386 -13.45 16.85 -20.68
CA ALA A 386 -12.46 17.81 -20.17
C ALA A 386 -12.34 17.81 -18.65
N LEU A 387 -13.39 17.42 -17.92
CA LEU A 387 -13.45 17.56 -16.48
C LEU A 387 -13.42 16.22 -15.75
N LEU A 388 -12.79 16.24 -14.57
CA LEU A 388 -12.82 15.16 -13.60
C LEU A 388 -13.21 15.71 -12.23
N VAL A 389 -14.16 15.05 -11.57
CA VAL A 389 -14.56 15.35 -10.19
C VAL A 389 -14.10 14.23 -9.28
N ALA A 390 -13.63 14.56 -8.08
CA ALA A 390 -13.27 13.59 -7.07
C ALA A 390 -13.64 14.06 -5.65
N ILE A 391 -13.97 13.10 -4.78
CA ILE A 391 -14.39 13.31 -3.40
C ILE A 391 -13.50 12.49 -2.46
N ASP A 392 -13.11 13.06 -1.32
CA ASP A 392 -12.38 12.34 -0.26
C ASP A 392 -13.26 11.84 0.90
N SER A 393 -12.69 10.97 1.76
CA SER A 393 -13.33 10.35 2.92
C SER A 393 -13.21 11.15 4.23
N ARG A 394 -13.01 12.47 4.19
CA ARG A 394 -12.97 13.27 5.41
C ARG A 394 -14.35 13.36 6.07
N ARG A 395 -14.39 13.69 7.36
CA ARG A 395 -15.66 14.00 8.06
C ARG A 395 -16.44 15.13 7.38
N VAL A 396 -15.72 16.18 6.98
CA VAL A 396 -16.19 17.21 6.05
C VAL A 396 -15.49 16.93 4.73
N GLN A 397 -16.18 16.26 3.83
CA GLN A 397 -15.62 15.78 2.58
C GLN A 397 -15.29 16.96 1.66
N LEU A 398 -14.18 16.85 0.92
CA LEU A 398 -13.86 17.79 -0.14
C LEU A 398 -14.26 17.20 -1.49
N MET A 399 -15.17 17.87 -2.18
CA MET A 399 -15.43 17.67 -3.60
C MET A 399 -14.62 18.70 -4.39
N ALA A 400 -13.86 18.26 -5.36
CA ALA A 400 -13.09 19.15 -6.22
C ALA A 400 -13.16 18.68 -7.68
N VAL A 401 -13.07 19.65 -8.59
CA VAL A 401 -13.17 19.46 -10.04
C VAL A 401 -11.89 19.97 -10.69
N TRP A 402 -11.33 19.16 -11.57
CA TRP A 402 -10.15 19.47 -12.38
C TRP A 402 -10.51 19.54 -13.85
N ASP A 403 -9.87 20.46 -14.55
CA ASP A 403 -9.82 20.46 -16.01
C ASP A 403 -8.53 19.75 -16.43
N LEU A 404 -8.69 18.59 -17.07
CA LEU A 404 -7.57 17.72 -17.46
C LEU A 404 -6.80 18.30 -18.63
N SER A 405 -7.45 19.06 -19.51
CA SER A 405 -6.79 19.73 -20.63
C SER A 405 -5.83 20.82 -20.15
N MET A 406 -6.20 21.52 -19.08
CA MET A 406 -5.41 22.57 -18.45
C MET A 406 -4.55 22.07 -17.28
N ALA A 407 -4.71 20.80 -16.90
CA ALA A 407 -4.08 20.18 -15.73
C ALA A 407 -4.22 21.02 -14.43
N CYS A 408 -5.37 21.65 -14.21
CA CYS A 408 -5.59 22.54 -13.06
C CYS A 408 -6.94 22.28 -12.37
N MET A 409 -7.03 22.66 -11.08
CA MET A 409 -8.29 22.61 -10.34
C MET A 409 -9.14 23.82 -10.71
N VAL A 410 -10.38 23.60 -11.15
CA VAL A 410 -11.30 24.66 -11.57
C VAL A 410 -12.30 25.04 -10.50
N ALA A 411 -12.73 24.10 -9.66
CA ALA A 411 -13.67 24.40 -8.60
C ALA A 411 -13.55 23.43 -7.43
N LYS A 412 -13.97 23.85 -6.23
CA LYS A 412 -14.06 22.98 -5.06
C LYS A 412 -15.18 23.38 -4.10
N CYS A 413 -15.67 22.41 -3.34
CA CYS A 413 -16.69 22.60 -2.32
C CYS A 413 -16.49 21.60 -1.17
N LYS A 414 -16.86 22.01 0.04
CA LYS A 414 -16.90 21.13 1.21
C LYS A 414 -18.33 20.63 1.41
N ILE A 415 -18.50 19.33 1.61
CA ILE A 415 -19.79 18.69 1.85
C ILE A 415 -19.85 18.21 3.31
N GLY A 416 -20.98 18.46 3.96
CA GLY A 416 -21.19 18.16 5.38
C GLY A 416 -20.68 19.25 6.33
N THR A 417 -20.91 19.06 7.63
CA THR A 417 -20.49 20.00 8.68
C THR A 417 -19.60 19.30 9.72
N ALA A 418 -18.95 20.07 10.59
CA ALA A 418 -18.17 19.49 11.68
C ALA A 418 -19.05 18.72 12.68
N GLU A 419 -20.33 19.10 12.81
CA GLU A 419 -21.27 18.55 13.79
C GLU A 419 -22.06 17.37 13.23
N GLN A 420 -22.46 17.43 11.96
CA GLN A 420 -23.18 16.37 11.24
C GLN A 420 -22.34 15.84 10.08
N SER A 421 -21.98 14.56 10.16
CA SER A 421 -21.25 13.88 9.07
C SER A 421 -22.26 13.27 8.10
N THR A 422 -22.31 13.81 6.90
CA THR A 422 -23.03 13.23 5.75
C THR A 422 -22.00 12.53 4.89
N GLN A 423 -22.07 11.21 4.75
CA GLN A 423 -21.14 10.45 3.93
C GLN A 423 -21.65 10.34 2.49
N VAL A 424 -21.07 11.14 1.59
CA VAL A 424 -21.25 11.03 0.15
C VAL A 424 -20.36 9.92 -0.40
N THR A 425 -20.97 8.98 -1.10
CA THR A 425 -20.32 7.80 -1.67
C THR A 425 -20.29 7.83 -3.21
N ASN A 426 -21.20 8.60 -3.82
CA ASN A 426 -21.38 8.65 -5.27
C ASN A 426 -21.25 10.08 -5.78
N VAL A 427 -20.55 10.25 -6.91
CA VAL A 427 -20.49 11.49 -7.68
C VAL A 427 -20.60 11.22 -9.17
N ARG A 428 -21.38 12.02 -9.90
CA ARG A 428 -21.52 11.94 -11.36
C ARG A 428 -21.68 13.33 -11.97
N PHE A 429 -21.19 13.51 -13.20
CA PHE A 429 -21.58 14.66 -14.01
C PHE A 429 -22.97 14.45 -14.62
N GLY A 430 -23.72 15.53 -14.79
CA GLY A 430 -24.96 15.51 -15.57
C GLY A 430 -24.68 15.24 -17.05
N MET A 431 -25.54 14.44 -17.71
CA MET A 431 -25.35 14.07 -19.12
C MET A 431 -25.51 15.24 -20.10
N LYS A 432 -26.49 16.12 -19.85
CA LYS A 432 -26.85 17.20 -20.79
C LYS A 432 -26.13 18.52 -20.54
N ASN A 433 -25.69 18.77 -19.31
CA ASN A 433 -25.08 20.03 -18.93
C ASN A 433 -23.71 19.78 -18.28
N ALA A 434 -22.64 20.17 -18.99
CA ALA A 434 -21.25 19.93 -18.57
C ALA A 434 -20.88 20.65 -17.25
N GLY A 435 -21.65 21.67 -16.86
CA GLY A 435 -21.49 22.38 -15.58
C GLY A 435 -22.27 21.76 -14.42
N SER A 436 -23.02 20.67 -14.62
CA SER A 436 -23.86 20.08 -13.58
C SER A 436 -23.21 18.82 -12.98
N LEU A 437 -23.34 18.69 -11.66
CA LEU A 437 -22.88 17.54 -10.88
C LEU A 437 -24.03 16.98 -10.04
N LEU A 438 -23.94 15.70 -9.73
CA LEU A 438 -24.81 14.99 -8.78
C LEU A 438 -23.93 14.35 -7.71
N THR A 439 -24.33 14.47 -6.45
CA THR A 439 -23.77 13.67 -5.36
C THR A 439 -24.86 12.93 -4.61
N ALA A 440 -24.55 11.70 -4.16
CA ALA A 440 -25.47 10.85 -3.43
C ALA A 440 -24.76 10.06 -2.32
N GLY A 441 -25.48 9.74 -1.24
CA GLY A 441 -24.96 9.01 -0.09
C GLY A 441 -25.94 8.96 1.08
N GLU A 442 -25.41 8.95 2.31
CA GLU A 442 -26.20 8.90 3.55
C GLU A 442 -27.09 10.14 3.69
N GLU A 443 -28.41 9.95 3.67
CA GLU A 443 -29.44 10.99 3.69
C GLU A 443 -29.20 12.15 2.69
N HIS A 444 -28.53 11.85 1.58
CA HIS A 444 -27.99 12.86 0.66
C HIS A 444 -28.27 12.51 -0.79
N LEU A 445 -28.95 13.42 -1.50
CA LEU A 445 -29.09 13.42 -2.96
C LEU A 445 -29.25 14.87 -3.43
N VAL A 446 -28.19 15.42 -4.02
CA VAL A 446 -28.07 16.85 -4.30
C VAL A 446 -27.47 17.09 -5.68
N TRP A 447 -28.07 18.01 -6.44
CA TRP A 447 -27.57 18.52 -7.70
C TRP A 447 -26.82 19.83 -7.47
N TRP A 448 -25.70 19.98 -8.17
CA TRP A 448 -24.81 21.12 -8.05
C TRP A 448 -24.52 21.73 -9.42
N THR A 449 -24.15 23.00 -9.40
CA THR A 449 -23.67 23.75 -10.55
C THR A 449 -22.24 24.22 -10.29
N ILE A 450 -21.36 23.97 -11.25
CA ILE A 450 -19.97 24.43 -11.25
C ILE A 450 -19.95 25.86 -11.78
N ASP A 451 -19.60 26.80 -10.90
CA ASP A 451 -19.34 28.17 -11.27
C ASP A 451 -17.82 28.33 -11.53
N ARG A 452 -17.45 28.33 -12.82
CA ARG A 452 -16.06 28.46 -13.25
C ARG A 452 -15.48 29.86 -13.00
N GLU A 453 -16.31 30.90 -12.91
CA GLU A 453 -15.83 32.27 -12.70
C GLU A 453 -15.40 32.47 -11.26
N THR A 454 -16.18 31.96 -10.30
CA THR A 454 -15.87 32.06 -8.88
C THR A 454 -15.03 30.89 -8.35
N GLY A 455 -14.88 29.83 -9.14
CA GLY A 455 -14.19 28.61 -8.75
C GLY A 455 -14.91 27.83 -7.65
N ARG A 456 -16.25 27.95 -7.59
CA ARG A 456 -17.10 27.34 -6.58
C ARG A 456 -18.03 26.29 -7.19
N ILE A 457 -18.49 25.38 -6.35
CA ILE A 457 -19.56 24.44 -6.70
C ILE A 457 -20.74 24.79 -5.80
N VAL A 458 -21.85 25.18 -6.41
CA VAL A 458 -23.03 25.74 -5.73
C VAL A 458 -24.16 24.73 -5.77
N GLU A 459 -24.85 24.55 -4.65
CA GLU A 459 -26.06 23.72 -4.60
C GLU A 459 -27.14 24.31 -5.50
N SER A 460 -27.66 23.50 -6.42
CA SER A 460 -28.69 23.90 -7.38
C SER A 460 -30.07 23.39 -6.96
N GLN A 461 -30.16 22.10 -6.61
CA GLN A 461 -31.41 21.46 -6.24
C GLN A 461 -31.13 20.32 -5.25
N LYS A 462 -32.10 20.04 -4.38
CA LYS A 462 -32.11 18.87 -3.49
C LYS A 462 -33.29 17.96 -3.85
N ALA A 463 -33.12 16.66 -3.66
CA ALA A 463 -34.16 15.68 -3.93
C ALA A 463 -35.43 15.98 -3.12
N ASP A 464 -36.56 15.99 -3.82
CA ASP A 464 -37.91 16.06 -3.26
C ASP A 464 -38.56 14.68 -3.41
N TYR A 465 -38.61 13.94 -2.31
CA TYR A 465 -39.20 12.60 -2.24
C TYR A 465 -40.74 12.64 -2.26
N GLN A 466 -41.35 13.82 -2.19
CA GLN A 466 -42.79 14.02 -2.19
C GLN A 466 -43.50 13.16 -1.13
N LYS A 467 -44.26 12.14 -1.56
CA LYS A 467 -45.03 11.21 -0.71
C LYS A 467 -44.22 9.99 -0.26
N GLU A 468 -43.05 9.75 -0.84
CA GLU A 468 -42.19 8.62 -0.51
C GLU A 468 -41.26 8.98 0.65
N SER A 469 -40.89 7.97 1.45
CA SER A 469 -39.96 8.16 2.56
C SER A 469 -38.53 8.37 2.05
N GLN A 470 -37.84 9.38 2.55
CA GLN A 470 -36.42 9.54 2.30
C GLN A 470 -35.64 8.31 2.82
N PRO A 471 -34.80 7.68 1.98
CA PRO A 471 -34.01 6.55 2.42
C PRO A 471 -32.83 6.97 3.29
N LYS A 472 -32.35 6.03 4.11
CA LYS A 472 -31.16 6.24 4.94
C LYS A 472 -29.91 6.50 4.09
N CYS A 473 -29.74 5.79 2.98
CA CYS A 473 -28.60 6.01 2.08
C CYS A 473 -28.97 5.68 0.64
N ILE A 474 -28.59 6.55 -0.29
CA ILE A 474 -28.54 6.24 -1.71
C ILE A 474 -27.21 5.55 -2.00
N THR A 475 -27.28 4.28 -2.40
CA THR A 475 -26.11 3.39 -2.50
C THR A 475 -25.51 3.36 -3.89
N CYS A 476 -26.32 3.55 -4.93
CA CYS A 476 -25.86 3.59 -6.32
C CYS A 476 -26.70 4.53 -7.19
N VAL A 477 -26.08 5.05 -8.25
CA VAL A 477 -26.68 6.03 -9.18
C VAL A 477 -26.33 5.69 -10.63
N LEU A 478 -27.27 5.88 -11.55
CA LEU A 478 -27.11 5.68 -12.99
C LEU A 478 -27.94 6.72 -13.76
N TYR A 479 -27.38 7.29 -14.83
CA TYR A 479 -28.18 8.09 -15.77
C TYR A 479 -28.61 7.23 -16.97
N SER A 480 -29.86 7.39 -17.40
CA SER A 480 -30.35 6.87 -18.68
C SER A 480 -29.84 7.72 -19.84
N GLU A 481 -29.84 7.19 -21.06
CA GLU A 481 -29.47 7.96 -22.26
C GLU A 481 -30.31 9.23 -22.46
N LYS A 482 -31.56 9.23 -21.97
CA LYS A 482 -32.46 10.39 -22.00
C LYS A 482 -32.13 11.45 -20.94
N GLY A 483 -31.20 11.15 -20.02
CA GLY A 483 -30.78 11.99 -18.92
C GLY A 483 -31.60 11.83 -17.64
N ASP A 484 -32.49 10.83 -17.57
CA ASP A 484 -33.22 10.51 -16.33
C ASP A 484 -32.25 9.86 -15.35
N LEU A 485 -32.33 10.26 -14.09
CA LEU A 485 -31.52 9.67 -13.03
C LEU A 485 -32.27 8.47 -12.43
N ILE A 486 -31.54 7.39 -12.19
CA ILE A 486 -32.00 6.18 -11.52
C ILE A 486 -31.13 6.01 -10.28
N THR A 487 -31.77 5.82 -9.13
CA THR A 487 -31.06 5.64 -7.85
C THR A 487 -31.57 4.41 -7.13
N GLY A 488 -30.64 3.60 -6.61
CA GLY A 488 -30.93 2.51 -5.69
C GLY A 488 -30.60 2.92 -4.26
N ASP A 489 -31.37 2.43 -3.30
CA ASP A 489 -31.18 2.76 -1.88
C ASP A 489 -30.81 1.57 -0.98
N SER A 490 -30.52 1.89 0.29
CA SER A 490 -30.18 0.93 1.34
C SER A 490 -31.32 0.00 1.77
N ASN A 491 -32.57 0.29 1.36
CA ASN A 491 -33.77 -0.44 1.73
C ASN A 491 -34.30 -1.29 0.56
N GLY A 492 -33.55 -1.39 -0.54
CA GLY A 492 -33.93 -2.20 -1.69
C GLY A 492 -34.88 -1.51 -2.67
N ASN A 493 -35.01 -0.17 -2.64
CA ASN A 493 -35.91 0.55 -3.56
C ASN A 493 -35.17 1.22 -4.72
N VAL A 494 -35.85 1.33 -5.86
CA VAL A 494 -35.39 2.09 -7.03
C VAL A 494 -36.27 3.32 -7.25
N TYR A 495 -35.64 4.48 -7.46
CA TYR A 495 -36.32 5.74 -7.80
C TYR A 495 -35.88 6.20 -9.19
N VAL A 496 -36.82 6.77 -9.95
CA VAL A 496 -36.56 7.39 -11.25
C VAL A 496 -36.91 8.87 -11.20
N TRP A 497 -35.91 9.71 -11.44
CA TRP A 497 -35.98 11.17 -11.43
C TRP A 497 -35.86 11.67 -12.88
N PRO A 498 -36.91 12.28 -13.46
CA PRO A 498 -36.85 12.76 -14.84
C PRO A 498 -35.74 13.78 -15.05
N SER A 499 -35.16 13.79 -16.25
CA SER A 499 -34.14 14.77 -16.66
C SER A 499 -34.56 16.21 -16.33
N GLY A 500 -33.83 16.88 -15.44
CA GLY A 500 -34.06 18.27 -15.05
C GLY A 500 -35.08 18.48 -13.92
N SER A 501 -35.64 17.38 -13.38
CA SER A 501 -36.50 17.38 -12.21
C SER A 501 -35.75 16.89 -10.98
N ASN A 502 -36.13 17.39 -9.81
CA ASN A 502 -35.72 16.88 -8.50
C ASN A 502 -36.82 16.04 -7.81
N THR A 503 -37.91 15.72 -8.53
CA THR A 503 -39.05 14.93 -8.04
C THR A 503 -39.10 13.55 -8.70
N ILE A 504 -39.73 12.60 -8.03
CA ILE A 504 -39.83 11.19 -8.47
C ILE A 504 -40.95 11.04 -9.51
N SER A 505 -40.65 10.34 -10.61
CA SER A 505 -41.65 9.93 -11.61
C SER A 505 -42.11 8.49 -11.47
N HIS A 506 -41.17 7.59 -11.17
CA HIS A 506 -41.44 6.18 -10.96
C HIS A 506 -40.69 5.66 -9.74
N PHE A 507 -41.29 4.68 -9.08
CA PHE A 507 -40.79 4.12 -7.85
C PHE A 507 -41.05 2.61 -7.82
N ILE A 508 -39.98 1.82 -7.69
CA ILE A 508 -40.04 0.38 -7.52
C ILE A 508 -39.76 0.09 -6.04
N ARG A 509 -40.81 -0.24 -5.31
CA ARG A 509 -40.74 -0.54 -3.87
C ARG A 509 -40.19 -1.95 -3.66
N GLN A 510 -39.21 -2.08 -2.77
CA GLN A 510 -38.62 -3.37 -2.35
C GLN A 510 -38.29 -4.26 -3.55
N ALA A 511 -37.55 -3.70 -4.52
CA ALA A 511 -36.97 -4.48 -5.61
C ALA A 511 -36.10 -5.63 -5.06
N HIS A 512 -35.36 -5.38 -3.99
CA HIS A 512 -34.57 -6.38 -3.25
C HIS A 512 -34.88 -6.34 -1.75
N GLU A 513 -34.54 -7.40 -1.03
CA GLU A 513 -34.67 -7.44 0.45
C GLU A 513 -33.60 -6.58 1.16
N GLY A 514 -32.51 -6.26 0.46
CA GLY A 514 -31.38 -5.51 0.99
C GLY A 514 -30.94 -4.35 0.09
N PRO A 515 -29.83 -3.69 0.45
CA PRO A 515 -29.31 -2.53 -0.29
C PRO A 515 -29.04 -2.85 -1.76
N ILE A 516 -29.52 -1.99 -2.66
CA ILE A 516 -29.18 -2.10 -4.09
C ILE A 516 -27.76 -1.58 -4.26
N LEU A 517 -26.85 -2.42 -4.73
CA LEU A 517 -25.43 -2.08 -4.81
C LEU A 517 -25.01 -1.61 -6.20
N SER A 518 -25.70 -2.08 -7.25
CA SER A 518 -25.37 -1.70 -8.63
C SER A 518 -26.60 -1.65 -9.53
N LEU A 519 -26.53 -0.78 -10.54
CA LEU A 519 -27.55 -0.56 -11.54
C LEU A 519 -26.91 -0.55 -12.92
N CYS A 520 -27.56 -1.18 -13.90
CA CYS A 520 -27.17 -1.11 -15.30
C CYS A 520 -28.41 -1.05 -16.20
N LEU A 521 -28.39 -0.16 -17.20
CA LEU A 521 -29.38 -0.14 -18.26
C LEU A 521 -28.77 -0.76 -19.51
N HIS A 522 -29.42 -1.77 -20.05
CA HIS A 522 -29.01 -2.43 -21.28
C HIS A 522 -30.24 -2.87 -22.09
N GLN A 523 -30.30 -2.51 -23.38
CA GLN A 523 -31.38 -2.90 -24.30
C GLN A 523 -32.81 -2.69 -23.74
N ASN A 524 -33.12 -1.53 -23.15
CA ASN A 524 -34.41 -1.24 -22.48
C ASN A 524 -34.76 -2.17 -21.30
N MET A 525 -33.76 -2.75 -20.67
CA MET A 525 -33.90 -3.49 -19.42
C MET A 525 -33.03 -2.83 -18.35
N LEU A 526 -33.58 -2.69 -17.15
CA LEU A 526 -32.84 -2.27 -15.97
C LEU A 526 -32.41 -3.53 -15.21
N LEU A 527 -31.12 -3.67 -14.95
CA LEU A 527 -30.55 -4.71 -14.11
C LEU A 527 -30.24 -4.12 -12.74
N THR A 528 -30.67 -4.80 -11.69
CA THR A 528 -30.43 -4.41 -10.29
C THR A 528 -29.77 -5.56 -9.54
N THR A 529 -28.80 -5.23 -8.68
CA THR A 529 -28.13 -6.22 -7.83
C THR A 529 -28.09 -5.78 -6.37
N ALA A 530 -28.10 -6.75 -5.47
CA ALA A 530 -28.02 -6.51 -4.04
C ALA A 530 -27.18 -7.59 -3.33
N ARG A 531 -27.17 -7.55 -1.99
CA ARG A 531 -26.53 -8.56 -1.12
C ARG A 531 -27.36 -9.83 -0.91
N ASP A 532 -28.48 -9.97 -1.61
CA ASP A 532 -29.46 -11.04 -1.45
C ASP A 532 -29.24 -12.21 -2.44
N ASP A 533 -28.04 -12.33 -3.00
CA ASP A 533 -27.62 -13.34 -3.98
C ASP A 533 -28.46 -13.35 -5.28
N ASN A 534 -29.16 -12.25 -5.59
CA ASN A 534 -30.02 -12.13 -6.75
C ASN A 534 -29.58 -10.99 -7.69
N VAL A 535 -29.73 -11.24 -8.99
CA VAL A 535 -29.74 -10.20 -10.03
C VAL A 535 -31.12 -10.17 -10.65
N LEU A 536 -31.80 -9.03 -10.56
CA LEU A 536 -33.14 -8.84 -11.09
C LEU A 536 -33.11 -7.99 -12.36
N VAL A 537 -34.01 -8.31 -13.28
CA VAL A 537 -34.13 -7.62 -14.56
C VAL A 537 -35.54 -7.08 -14.69
N TRP A 538 -35.66 -5.79 -14.99
CA TRP A 538 -36.90 -5.04 -15.03
C TRP A 538 -37.11 -4.42 -16.41
N HIS A 539 -38.35 -4.35 -16.88
CA HIS A 539 -38.66 -3.62 -18.12
C HIS A 539 -38.48 -2.11 -17.92
N TRP A 540 -37.64 -1.47 -18.74
CA TRP A 540 -37.44 -0.03 -18.69
C TRP A 540 -38.44 0.72 -19.59
N GLY A 541 -39.16 1.70 -19.02
CA GLY A 541 -39.99 2.66 -19.75
C GLY A 541 -41.44 2.27 -20.07
N LYS A 542 -41.85 1.00 -19.90
CA LYS A 542 -43.25 0.57 -20.06
C LYS A 542 -43.94 0.29 -18.73
N THR A 543 -43.68 -0.87 -18.13
CA THR A 543 -44.40 -1.35 -16.95
C THR A 543 -43.57 -1.31 -15.67
N PHE A 544 -42.23 -1.22 -15.77
CA PHE A 544 -41.31 -1.37 -14.62
C PHE A 544 -41.54 -2.66 -13.83
N GLU A 545 -42.10 -3.68 -14.48
CA GLU A 545 -42.31 -5.00 -13.88
C GLU A 545 -41.01 -5.80 -13.87
N CYS A 546 -40.84 -6.62 -12.84
CA CYS A 546 -39.76 -7.60 -12.77
C CYS A 546 -40.01 -8.67 -13.83
N PHE A 547 -39.07 -8.80 -14.76
CA PHE A 547 -39.13 -9.71 -15.88
C PHE A 547 -38.35 -11.00 -15.61
N ARG A 548 -37.17 -10.92 -14.97
CA ARG A 548 -36.33 -12.08 -14.68
C ARG A 548 -35.56 -11.97 -13.38
N LEU A 549 -35.17 -13.15 -12.90
CA LEU A 549 -34.27 -13.36 -11.77
C LEU A 549 -33.14 -14.30 -12.20
N LEU A 550 -31.90 -13.89 -11.95
CA LEU A 550 -30.71 -14.75 -11.97
C LEU A 550 -30.26 -14.95 -10.51
N LYS A 551 -30.24 -16.21 -10.07
CA LYS A 551 -29.73 -16.57 -8.73
C LYS A 551 -28.23 -16.83 -8.79
N ILE A 552 -27.49 -16.23 -7.88
CA ILE A 552 -26.06 -16.38 -7.72
C ILE A 552 -25.77 -17.52 -6.74
N PRO A 553 -24.76 -18.37 -6.98
CA PRO A 553 -24.40 -19.40 -6.02
C PRO A 553 -24.05 -18.79 -4.66
N VAL A 554 -24.60 -19.35 -3.58
CA VAL A 554 -24.41 -18.85 -2.20
C VAL A 554 -22.93 -18.79 -1.80
N SER A 555 -22.08 -19.64 -2.40
CA SER A 555 -20.63 -19.61 -2.21
C SER A 555 -19.96 -18.33 -2.73
N GLU A 556 -20.55 -17.65 -3.70
CA GLU A 556 -20.06 -16.40 -4.26
C GLU A 556 -20.57 -15.17 -3.49
N GLY A 557 -21.74 -15.31 -2.85
CA GLY A 557 -22.44 -14.24 -2.17
C GLY A 557 -22.98 -13.16 -3.13
N GLY A 558 -23.53 -12.10 -2.55
CA GLY A 558 -24.18 -11.02 -3.28
C GLY A 558 -23.27 -10.29 -4.28
N VAL A 559 -23.90 -9.62 -5.25
CA VAL A 559 -23.23 -8.92 -6.34
C VAL A 559 -23.22 -7.42 -6.05
N TYR A 560 -22.02 -6.87 -5.86
CA TYR A 560 -21.86 -5.47 -5.47
C TYR A 560 -21.61 -4.53 -6.66
N GLN A 561 -21.17 -5.05 -7.80
CA GLN A 561 -20.96 -4.26 -9.01
C GLN A 561 -21.20 -5.11 -10.26
N ILE A 562 -21.86 -4.53 -11.26
CA ILE A 562 -22.04 -5.16 -12.57
C ILE A 562 -21.44 -4.30 -13.70
N ALA A 563 -21.05 -4.97 -14.77
CA ALA A 563 -20.65 -4.36 -16.03
C ALA A 563 -21.18 -5.21 -17.19
N VAL A 564 -21.58 -4.55 -18.27
CA VAL A 564 -22.06 -5.23 -19.49
C VAL A 564 -21.10 -4.92 -20.63
N ALA A 565 -20.72 -5.96 -21.37
CA ALA A 565 -19.97 -5.84 -22.60
C ALA A 565 -20.67 -6.68 -23.68
N GLU A 566 -21.19 -6.03 -24.71
CA GLU A 566 -21.99 -6.70 -25.75
C GLU A 566 -23.11 -7.54 -25.12
N ASP A 567 -23.08 -8.86 -25.33
CA ASP A 567 -24.04 -9.84 -24.81
C ASP A 567 -23.60 -10.55 -23.52
N ALA A 568 -22.55 -10.06 -22.86
CA ALA A 568 -22.03 -10.63 -21.61
C ALA A 568 -22.27 -9.70 -20.41
N LEU A 569 -22.84 -10.26 -19.34
CA LEU A 569 -22.96 -9.63 -18.03
C LEU A 569 -21.83 -10.11 -17.11
N TYR A 570 -21.02 -9.19 -16.62
CA TYR A 570 -19.97 -9.44 -15.65
C TYR A 570 -20.39 -8.96 -14.27
N MET A 571 -20.16 -9.77 -13.24
CA MET A 571 -20.66 -9.54 -11.88
C MET A 571 -19.53 -9.71 -10.87
N ALA A 572 -19.19 -8.64 -10.16
CA ALA A 572 -18.27 -8.69 -9.04
C ALA A 572 -19.01 -9.08 -7.76
N THR A 573 -18.51 -10.12 -7.10
CA THR A 573 -19.16 -10.73 -5.93
C THR A 573 -18.46 -10.32 -4.64
N VAL A 574 -19.19 -10.32 -3.52
CA VAL A 574 -18.61 -9.98 -2.21
C VAL A 574 -17.51 -10.97 -1.78
N ASN A 575 -17.51 -12.20 -2.32
CA ASN A 575 -16.47 -13.20 -2.04
C ASN A 575 -15.29 -13.16 -3.03
N GLY A 576 -15.03 -11.99 -3.63
CA GLY A 576 -13.79 -11.75 -4.38
C GLY A 576 -13.73 -12.43 -5.74
N SER A 577 -14.88 -12.77 -6.35
CA SER A 577 -14.95 -13.35 -7.69
C SER A 577 -15.52 -12.38 -8.72
N ILE A 578 -15.21 -12.62 -9.99
CA ILE A 578 -15.97 -12.07 -11.12
C ILE A 578 -16.65 -13.23 -11.83
N LEU A 579 -17.98 -13.19 -11.94
CA LEU A 579 -18.78 -14.15 -12.68
C LEU A 579 -19.17 -13.58 -14.05
N GLN A 580 -19.54 -14.46 -14.97
CA GLN A 580 -20.08 -14.10 -16.29
C GLN A 580 -21.44 -14.78 -16.48
N ALA A 581 -22.38 -14.07 -17.11
CA ALA A 581 -23.63 -14.64 -17.62
C ALA A 581 -23.88 -14.17 -19.05
N ASP A 582 -24.54 -15.00 -19.85
CA ASP A 582 -25.00 -14.67 -21.20
C ASP A 582 -26.33 -13.93 -21.12
N ILE A 583 -26.38 -12.75 -21.74
CA ILE A 583 -27.57 -11.89 -21.82
C ILE A 583 -27.99 -11.60 -23.28
N SER A 584 -27.47 -12.31 -24.27
CA SER A 584 -27.90 -12.19 -25.69
C SER A 584 -29.42 -12.34 -25.86
N SER A 585 -30.03 -13.22 -25.08
CA SER A 585 -31.47 -13.48 -25.10
C SER A 585 -32.26 -12.68 -24.06
N LEU A 586 -31.73 -11.55 -23.56
CA LEU A 586 -32.34 -10.79 -22.46
C LEU A 586 -33.80 -10.40 -22.76
N ASN A 587 -34.14 -10.11 -24.01
CA ASN A 587 -35.49 -9.73 -24.46
C ASN A 587 -36.40 -10.93 -24.81
N SER A 588 -35.87 -12.16 -24.90
CA SER A 588 -36.62 -13.35 -25.35
C SER A 588 -37.44 -14.00 -24.25
N HIS A 589 -38.77 -14.00 -24.33
CA HIS A 589 -39.63 -14.52 -23.26
C HIS A 589 -39.40 -16.00 -22.90
N SER A 590 -38.81 -16.79 -23.80
CA SER A 590 -38.60 -18.23 -23.61
C SER A 590 -37.23 -18.62 -23.03
N ALA A 591 -36.23 -17.74 -23.08
CA ALA A 591 -34.84 -18.10 -22.71
C ALA A 591 -34.42 -17.47 -21.38
N PRO A 592 -33.96 -18.26 -20.38
CA PRO A 592 -33.42 -17.73 -19.13
C PRO A 592 -32.03 -17.11 -19.33
N ILE A 593 -31.62 -16.26 -18.39
CA ILE A 593 -30.21 -15.83 -18.28
C ILE A 593 -29.41 -17.00 -17.72
N VAL A 594 -28.32 -17.36 -18.38
CA VAL A 594 -27.49 -18.51 -18.00
C VAL A 594 -26.17 -18.01 -17.46
N LEU A 595 -25.85 -18.42 -16.22
CA LEU A 595 -24.53 -18.20 -15.61
C LEU A 595 -23.51 -19.14 -16.25
N CYS A 596 -22.32 -18.65 -16.56
CA CYS A 596 -21.22 -19.49 -17.00
C CYS A 596 -20.73 -20.39 -15.85
N ASP A 597 -20.39 -21.64 -16.17
CA ASP A 597 -19.94 -22.64 -15.17
C ASP A 597 -18.65 -22.22 -14.44
N LYS A 598 -17.80 -21.44 -15.11
CA LYS A 598 -16.53 -20.97 -14.57
C LYS A 598 -16.58 -19.48 -14.29
N ALA A 599 -16.17 -19.11 -13.08
CA ALA A 599 -15.85 -17.73 -12.76
C ALA A 599 -14.65 -17.25 -13.60
N ILE A 600 -14.70 -15.98 -13.99
CA ILE A 600 -13.66 -15.29 -14.75
C ILE A 600 -12.38 -15.14 -13.93
N THR A 601 -12.54 -14.84 -12.64
CA THR A 601 -11.47 -14.80 -11.65
C THR A 601 -12.04 -15.09 -10.27
N VAL A 602 -11.24 -15.70 -9.41
CA VAL A 602 -11.59 -16.10 -8.04
C VAL A 602 -10.47 -15.70 -7.10
N GLY A 603 -10.78 -14.88 -6.10
CA GLY A 603 -9.88 -14.52 -5.02
C GLY A 603 -10.51 -14.75 -3.64
N HIS A 604 -9.92 -14.09 -2.65
CA HIS A 604 -10.40 -14.07 -1.27
C HIS A 604 -11.08 -12.74 -0.94
N SER A 605 -12.00 -12.75 0.02
CA SER A 605 -12.68 -11.54 0.51
C SER A 605 -12.12 -10.99 1.81
N ASP A 606 -11.19 -11.70 2.44
CA ASP A 606 -10.47 -11.28 3.64
C ASP A 606 -9.02 -11.80 3.60
N SER A 607 -8.25 -11.49 4.63
CA SER A 607 -6.81 -11.64 4.74
C SER A 607 -6.34 -13.05 4.38
N VAL A 608 -5.44 -13.14 3.39
CA VAL A 608 -4.87 -14.41 2.91
C VAL A 608 -3.51 -14.63 3.54
N LEU A 609 -3.39 -15.62 4.43
CA LEU A 609 -2.16 -15.87 5.18
C LEU A 609 -1.48 -17.19 4.82
N ALA A 610 -2.21 -18.10 4.19
CA ALA A 610 -1.76 -19.46 3.96
C ALA A 610 -1.53 -19.67 2.45
N LEU A 611 -0.30 -20.02 2.09
CA LEU A 611 0.11 -20.36 0.72
C LEU A 611 0.90 -21.67 0.73
N ALA A 612 0.52 -22.61 -0.12
CA ALA A 612 1.29 -23.81 -0.40
C ALA A 612 1.41 -24.03 -1.91
N VAL A 613 2.54 -24.58 -2.32
CA VAL A 613 2.86 -24.93 -3.71
C VAL A 613 3.28 -26.39 -3.75
N ASP A 614 3.21 -27.00 -4.93
CA ASP A 614 3.66 -28.38 -5.10
C ASP A 614 5.19 -28.49 -4.96
N ALA A 615 5.66 -29.42 -4.11
CA ALA A 615 7.08 -29.73 -3.97
C ALA A 615 7.61 -30.56 -5.15
N LYS A 616 6.76 -31.34 -5.82
CA LYS A 616 7.10 -32.16 -7.00
C LYS A 616 6.21 -31.76 -8.18
N PRO A 617 6.64 -31.89 -9.45
CA PRO A 617 5.79 -31.52 -10.56
C PRO A 617 4.68 -32.55 -10.75
N HIS A 618 3.42 -32.11 -10.84
CA HIS A 618 2.43 -32.87 -11.61
C HIS A 618 2.74 -32.67 -13.12
N PRO A 619 2.76 -33.74 -13.94
CA PRO A 619 3.13 -33.65 -15.36
C PRO A 619 2.38 -32.57 -16.15
N ASP A 620 1.09 -32.38 -15.83
CA ASP A 620 0.19 -31.51 -16.62
C ASP A 620 -0.31 -30.25 -15.88
N CYS A 621 0.00 -30.07 -14.59
CA CYS A 621 -0.63 -29.04 -13.76
C CYS A 621 0.35 -28.39 -12.78
N ARG A 622 0.50 -27.06 -12.86
CA ARG A 622 1.21 -26.26 -11.84
C ARG A 622 0.21 -25.76 -10.83
N LEU A 623 -0.01 -26.53 -9.77
CA LEU A 623 -1.01 -26.21 -8.76
C LEU A 623 -0.42 -25.39 -7.61
N PHE A 624 -1.23 -24.49 -7.07
CA PHE A 624 -0.97 -23.86 -5.79
C PHE A 624 -2.27 -23.72 -5.01
N VAL A 625 -2.14 -23.57 -3.69
CA VAL A 625 -3.25 -23.55 -2.76
C VAL A 625 -3.15 -22.30 -1.90
N SER A 626 -4.26 -21.60 -1.72
CA SER A 626 -4.34 -20.50 -0.77
C SER A 626 -5.52 -20.65 0.17
N ALA A 627 -5.36 -20.13 1.39
CA ALA A 627 -6.44 -20.03 2.37
C ALA A 627 -6.31 -18.78 3.25
N GLY A 628 -7.44 -18.31 3.76
CA GLY A 628 -7.51 -17.04 4.47
C GLY A 628 -8.56 -16.95 5.57
N PHE A 629 -8.74 -15.72 6.04
CA PHE A 629 -9.65 -15.35 7.13
C PHE A 629 -11.12 -15.38 6.72
N ASP A 630 -11.38 -15.38 5.41
CA ASP A 630 -12.70 -15.60 4.83
C ASP A 630 -13.18 -17.06 4.97
N GLY A 631 -12.32 -17.95 5.47
CA GLY A 631 -12.61 -19.37 5.61
C GLY A 631 -12.66 -20.09 4.27
N ALA A 632 -12.18 -19.48 3.18
CA ALA A 632 -12.08 -20.13 1.88
C ALA A 632 -10.74 -20.84 1.72
N LEU A 633 -10.77 -22.03 1.13
CA LEU A 633 -9.65 -22.78 0.61
C LEU A 633 -9.79 -22.84 -0.91
N HIS A 634 -8.80 -22.34 -1.63
CA HIS A 634 -8.77 -22.34 -3.09
C HIS A 634 -7.62 -23.19 -3.61
N VAL A 635 -7.90 -23.99 -4.64
CA VAL A 635 -6.88 -24.71 -5.42
C VAL A 635 -6.85 -24.12 -6.81
N TYR A 636 -5.70 -23.60 -7.20
CA TYR A 636 -5.50 -22.93 -8.49
C TYR A 636 -4.60 -23.73 -9.40
N ASN A 637 -4.78 -23.52 -10.70
CA ASN A 637 -3.80 -23.88 -11.72
C ASN A 637 -3.13 -22.61 -12.24
N ALA A 638 -1.83 -22.48 -11.99
CA ALA A 638 -1.01 -21.33 -12.38
C ALA A 638 -0.72 -21.27 -13.89
N GLN A 639 -0.90 -22.37 -14.63
CA GLN A 639 -0.76 -22.38 -16.08
C GLN A 639 -2.03 -21.85 -16.74
N SER A 640 -3.19 -22.40 -16.36
CA SER A 640 -4.48 -21.98 -16.90
C SER A 640 -5.04 -20.71 -16.23
N LYS A 641 -4.46 -20.23 -15.12
CA LYS A 641 -4.96 -19.09 -14.34
C LYS A 641 -6.36 -19.27 -13.76
N GLU A 642 -6.81 -20.52 -13.59
CA GLU A 642 -8.15 -20.84 -13.10
C GLU A 642 -8.12 -21.34 -11.64
N CYS A 643 -9.16 -21.00 -10.88
CA CYS A 643 -9.47 -21.70 -9.64
C CYS A 643 -10.22 -22.98 -9.98
N LEU A 644 -9.63 -24.13 -9.64
CA LEU A 644 -10.15 -25.45 -9.97
C LEU A 644 -11.08 -26.00 -8.91
N ALA A 645 -10.87 -25.61 -7.64
CA ALA A 645 -11.72 -26.03 -6.54
C ALA A 645 -11.76 -24.95 -5.44
N ARG A 646 -12.94 -24.83 -4.81
CA ARG A 646 -13.18 -23.97 -3.66
C ARG A 646 -13.87 -24.78 -2.57
N HIS A 647 -13.38 -24.65 -1.34
CA HIS A 647 -14.05 -25.16 -0.15
C HIS A 647 -14.21 -24.04 0.88
N CYS A 648 -15.41 -23.82 1.40
CA CYS A 648 -15.68 -22.77 2.38
C CYS A 648 -15.99 -23.35 3.75
N PHE A 649 -15.12 -23.10 4.73
CA PHE A 649 -15.34 -23.41 6.13
C PHE A 649 -16.30 -22.38 6.73
N ARG A 650 -17.45 -22.83 7.24
CA ARG A 650 -18.41 -21.92 7.86
C ARG A 650 -17.85 -21.34 9.15
N LYS A 651 -17.61 -20.03 9.17
CA LYS A 651 -17.17 -19.25 10.34
C LYS A 651 -15.83 -19.73 10.94
N SER A 652 -14.92 -20.24 10.13
CA SER A 652 -13.58 -20.63 10.58
C SER A 652 -12.52 -19.78 9.89
N VAL A 653 -11.54 -19.33 10.66
CA VAL A 653 -10.40 -18.58 10.15
C VAL A 653 -9.27 -19.55 9.86
N ILE A 654 -8.80 -19.63 8.61
CA ILE A 654 -7.68 -20.49 8.24
C ILE A 654 -6.38 -19.70 8.36
N CYS A 655 -5.36 -20.30 8.96
CA CYS A 655 -4.11 -19.62 9.30
C CYS A 655 -2.88 -20.27 8.68
N CYS A 656 -2.87 -21.60 8.50
CA CYS A 656 -1.80 -22.27 7.78
C CYS A 656 -2.38 -23.33 6.83
N VAL A 657 -1.67 -23.54 5.72
CA VAL A 657 -1.96 -24.58 4.73
C VAL A 657 -0.65 -25.23 4.34
N SER A 658 -0.69 -26.53 4.12
CA SER A 658 0.40 -27.27 3.49
C SER A 658 -0.19 -28.25 2.49
N ALA A 659 0.53 -28.50 1.40
CA ALA A 659 0.09 -29.40 0.36
C ALA A 659 1.21 -30.40 0.05
N SER A 660 0.85 -31.67 -0.04
CA SER A 660 1.66 -32.73 -0.64
C SER A 660 0.85 -33.28 -1.82
N LEU A 661 0.96 -32.61 -2.96
CA LEU A 661 0.12 -32.91 -4.11
C LEU A 661 0.57 -34.17 -4.85
N ALA A 662 1.84 -34.57 -4.70
CA ALA A 662 2.30 -35.90 -5.07
C ALA A 662 1.47 -37.00 -4.37
N GLU A 663 1.22 -36.84 -3.06
CA GLU A 663 0.35 -37.73 -2.28
C GLU A 663 -1.14 -37.35 -2.37
N ARG A 664 -1.46 -36.31 -3.16
CA ARG A 664 -2.81 -35.74 -3.32
C ARG A 664 -3.45 -35.34 -1.98
N LEU A 665 -2.67 -34.74 -1.09
CA LEU A 665 -3.12 -34.28 0.22
C LEU A 665 -2.98 -32.77 0.38
N ILE A 666 -3.99 -32.16 0.98
CA ILE A 666 -3.95 -30.78 1.48
C ILE A 666 -4.31 -30.80 2.95
N ALA A 667 -3.47 -30.22 3.81
CA ALA A 667 -3.76 -29.98 5.21
C ALA A 667 -4.02 -28.48 5.43
N VAL A 668 -5.11 -28.16 6.12
CA VAL A 668 -5.42 -26.81 6.59
C VAL A 668 -5.64 -26.84 8.09
N ILE A 669 -5.16 -25.82 8.78
CA ILE A 669 -5.42 -25.65 10.21
C ILE A 669 -6.08 -24.31 10.47
N SER A 670 -7.15 -24.35 11.27
CA SER A 670 -7.88 -23.15 11.68
C SER A 670 -7.22 -22.47 12.88
N LYS A 671 -7.61 -21.22 13.15
CA LYS A 671 -7.19 -20.46 14.33
C LYS A 671 -7.59 -21.16 15.64
N GLU A 672 -8.66 -21.95 15.61
CA GLU A 672 -9.16 -22.78 16.72
C GLU A 672 -8.31 -24.06 16.94
N ARG A 673 -7.30 -24.29 16.09
CA ARG A 673 -6.38 -25.44 16.08
C ARG A 673 -7.04 -26.74 15.59
N ASP A 674 -8.08 -26.61 14.78
CA ASP A 674 -8.72 -27.74 14.12
C ASP A 674 -7.98 -28.02 12.80
N LEU A 675 -7.33 -29.18 12.71
CA LEU A 675 -6.65 -29.65 11.51
C LEU A 675 -7.65 -30.39 10.63
N THR A 676 -7.78 -30.02 9.37
CA THR A 676 -8.56 -30.74 8.37
C THR A 676 -7.66 -31.18 7.22
N VAL A 677 -7.75 -32.44 6.83
CA VAL A 677 -6.99 -33.02 5.72
C VAL A 677 -7.96 -33.34 4.57
N PHE A 678 -7.58 -32.97 3.36
CA PHE A 678 -8.32 -33.23 2.12
C PHE A 678 -7.52 -34.13 1.19
N HIS A 679 -8.21 -35.04 0.53
CA HIS A 679 -7.76 -35.66 -0.70
C HIS A 679 -8.10 -34.78 -1.90
N VAL A 680 -7.14 -34.65 -2.82
CA VAL A 680 -7.29 -33.91 -4.08
C VAL A 680 -7.44 -34.90 -5.22
N SER A 681 -8.64 -35.03 -5.78
CA SER A 681 -8.84 -35.87 -6.97
C SER A 681 -8.55 -35.05 -8.23
N VAL A 682 -7.38 -35.29 -8.83
CA VAL A 682 -6.95 -34.61 -10.07
C VAL A 682 -7.55 -35.25 -11.33
N GLN A 683 -8.09 -36.47 -11.22
CA GLN A 683 -8.72 -37.18 -12.34
C GLN A 683 -10.14 -36.69 -12.64
N ASP A 684 -10.78 -36.01 -11.68
CA ASP A 684 -12.07 -35.38 -11.88
C ASP A 684 -11.88 -33.98 -12.48
N THR A 685 -12.64 -33.66 -13.52
CA THR A 685 -12.80 -32.29 -14.00
C THR A 685 -14.24 -31.86 -13.72
N PRO A 686 -14.49 -30.93 -12.78
CA PRO A 686 -13.53 -30.16 -11.97
C PRO A 686 -12.83 -30.99 -10.88
N ILE A 687 -11.64 -30.53 -10.44
CA ILE A 687 -10.91 -31.14 -9.32
C ILE A 687 -11.83 -31.16 -8.10
N SER A 688 -11.94 -32.33 -7.47
CA SER A 688 -12.76 -32.48 -6.26
C SER A 688 -11.89 -32.48 -5.00
N LEU A 689 -12.35 -31.74 -3.99
CA LEU A 689 -11.78 -31.73 -2.64
C LEU A 689 -12.60 -32.63 -1.74
N GLN A 690 -12.11 -33.84 -1.49
CA GLN A 690 -12.75 -34.76 -0.58
C GLN A 690 -12.13 -34.60 0.81
N LYS A 691 -12.93 -34.20 1.79
CA LYS A 691 -12.50 -34.12 3.18
C LYS A 691 -12.22 -35.54 3.72
N ALA A 692 -10.96 -35.81 4.06
CA ALA A 692 -10.53 -37.09 4.61
C ALA A 692 -10.78 -37.19 6.11
N ALA A 693 -10.40 -36.16 6.88
CA ALA A 693 -10.58 -36.13 8.33
C ALA A 693 -10.51 -34.70 8.90
N THR A 694 -11.11 -34.50 10.09
CA THR A 694 -10.88 -33.30 10.93
C THR A 694 -10.53 -33.72 12.35
N PHE A 695 -9.43 -33.18 12.87
CA PHE A 695 -8.93 -33.38 14.22
C PHE A 695 -9.02 -32.06 14.97
N ARG A 696 -9.79 -32.05 16.07
CA ARG A 696 -10.04 -30.82 16.82
C ARG A 696 -8.95 -30.56 17.84
N LYS A 697 -8.53 -29.29 17.97
CA LYS A 697 -7.52 -28.85 18.94
C LYS A 697 -6.26 -29.73 18.96
N ILE A 698 -5.72 -30.04 17.78
CA ILE A 698 -4.63 -31.02 17.63
C ILE A 698 -3.32 -30.58 18.31
N ALA A 699 -3.13 -29.27 18.49
CA ALA A 699 -1.94 -28.68 19.11
C ALA A 699 -2.33 -27.87 20.36
N PRO A 700 -1.44 -27.70 21.36
CA PRO A 700 -1.75 -26.99 22.60
C PRO A 700 -1.75 -25.46 22.47
N SER A 701 -1.15 -24.91 21.42
CA SER A 701 -0.97 -23.46 21.22
C SER A 701 -1.35 -23.04 19.79
N PRO A 702 -1.68 -21.76 19.52
CA PRO A 702 -2.04 -21.30 18.17
C PRO A 702 -0.95 -21.61 17.13
N PRO A 703 -1.33 -22.04 15.92
CA PRO A 703 -0.39 -22.39 14.85
C PRO A 703 0.27 -21.14 14.26
N LEU A 704 1.53 -21.29 13.83
CA LEU A 704 2.36 -20.25 13.21
C LEU A 704 2.67 -20.57 11.75
N CYS A 705 3.17 -21.76 11.49
CA CYS A 705 3.44 -22.28 10.14
C CYS A 705 3.36 -23.81 10.15
N MET A 706 3.11 -24.40 8.98
CA MET A 706 2.88 -25.82 8.83
C MET A 706 3.47 -26.33 7.52
N GLN A 707 4.14 -27.48 7.55
CA GLN A 707 4.74 -28.05 6.35
C GLN A 707 4.74 -29.58 6.34
N PHE A 708 4.28 -30.16 5.23
CA PHE A 708 4.47 -31.56 4.93
C PHE A 708 5.93 -31.88 4.64
N SER A 709 6.37 -33.05 5.12
CA SER A 709 7.56 -33.72 4.61
C SER A 709 7.40 -34.03 3.11
N PRO A 710 8.50 -34.10 2.33
CA PRO A 710 8.43 -34.35 0.89
C PRO A 710 7.81 -35.69 0.49
N CYS A 711 7.79 -36.66 1.40
CA CYS A 711 7.10 -37.95 1.23
C CYS A 711 5.62 -37.93 1.66
N GLY A 712 5.12 -36.82 2.20
CA GLY A 712 3.74 -36.66 2.67
C GLY A 712 3.35 -37.47 3.92
N LYS A 713 4.27 -38.28 4.48
CA LYS A 713 4.00 -39.13 5.66
C LYS A 713 4.04 -38.37 6.97
N LYS A 714 4.83 -37.30 7.07
CA LYS A 714 4.92 -36.45 8.26
C LYS A 714 4.43 -35.03 7.99
N LEU A 715 3.81 -34.41 8.98
CA LEU A 715 3.38 -33.01 8.97
C LEU A 715 3.96 -32.30 10.20
N ALA A 716 4.79 -31.29 9.98
CA ALA A 716 5.30 -30.44 11.05
C ALA A 716 4.42 -29.20 11.21
N LEU A 717 4.11 -28.86 12.46
CA LEU A 717 3.32 -27.70 12.85
C LEU A 717 4.07 -26.91 13.93
N ALA A 718 4.54 -25.71 13.58
CA ALA A 718 5.10 -24.79 14.55
C ALA A 718 3.99 -23.99 15.25
N CYS A 719 4.12 -23.80 16.55
CA CYS A 719 3.11 -23.16 17.38
C CYS A 719 3.66 -21.97 18.18
N ALA A 720 2.76 -21.12 18.68
CA ALA A 720 3.10 -19.92 19.43
C ALA A 720 3.75 -20.19 20.81
N ASP A 721 3.78 -21.45 21.24
CA ASP A 721 4.54 -21.93 22.41
C ASP A 721 6.00 -22.27 22.07
N MET A 722 6.50 -21.81 20.92
CA MET A 722 7.87 -22.00 20.44
C MET A 722 8.25 -23.47 20.20
N SER A 723 7.26 -24.38 20.17
CA SER A 723 7.46 -25.81 19.93
C SER A 723 7.00 -26.18 18.53
N ILE A 724 7.58 -27.26 17.99
CA ILE A 724 7.16 -27.86 16.73
C ILE A 724 6.55 -29.23 17.04
N TYR A 725 5.32 -29.45 16.59
CA TYR A 725 4.62 -30.72 16.72
C TYR A 725 4.67 -31.46 15.39
N VAL A 726 5.25 -32.65 15.39
CA VAL A 726 5.32 -33.52 14.22
C VAL A 726 4.24 -34.59 14.34
N PHE A 727 3.44 -34.72 13.31
CA PHE A 727 2.38 -35.73 13.20
C PHE A 727 2.72 -36.74 12.12
N LEU A 728 2.39 -38.01 12.36
CA LEU A 728 2.47 -39.08 11.38
C LEU A 728 1.10 -39.23 10.71
N LEU A 729 1.09 -39.25 9.39
CA LEU A 729 -0.09 -39.45 8.57
C LEU A 729 -0.08 -40.89 8.05
N THR A 730 -1.08 -41.65 8.48
CA THR A 730 -1.28 -43.03 8.04
C THR A 730 -2.52 -43.08 7.17
N ARG A 731 -2.33 -43.44 5.89
CA ARG A 731 -3.45 -43.66 4.98
C ARG A 731 -4.09 -45.01 5.28
N CYS A 732 -5.30 -45.01 5.78
CA CYS A 732 -6.03 -46.24 6.13
C CYS A 732 -6.64 -46.89 4.88
N ASN A 733 -7.15 -46.07 3.95
CA ASN A 733 -7.72 -46.49 2.67
C ASN A 733 -7.66 -45.31 1.66
N ASN A 734 -8.38 -45.41 0.54
CA ASN A 734 -8.34 -44.36 -0.48
C ASN A 734 -8.94 -43.02 -0.03
N THR A 735 -9.74 -43.00 1.04
CA THR A 735 -10.54 -41.83 1.47
C THR A 735 -10.21 -41.32 2.88
N GLU A 736 -9.63 -42.16 3.72
CA GLU A 736 -9.40 -41.87 5.14
C GLU A 736 -7.90 -41.78 5.45
N VAL A 737 -7.57 -40.77 6.27
CA VAL A 737 -6.24 -40.50 6.76
C VAL A 737 -6.32 -40.36 8.28
N HIS A 738 -5.52 -41.16 8.98
CA HIS A 738 -5.29 -41.01 10.42
C HIS A 738 -4.11 -40.07 10.64
N VAL A 739 -4.22 -39.22 11.67
CA VAL A 739 -3.16 -38.30 12.08
C VAL A 739 -2.83 -38.58 13.53
N ASP A 740 -1.65 -39.13 13.76
CA ASP A 740 -1.18 -39.50 15.08
C ASP A 740 -0.07 -38.55 15.53
N ALA A 741 -0.08 -38.15 16.80
CA ALA A 741 1.01 -37.38 17.37
C ALA A 741 2.29 -38.23 17.35
N PHE A 742 3.34 -37.72 16.72
CA PHE A 742 4.59 -38.45 16.54
C PHE A 742 5.69 -37.90 17.45
N GLN A 743 6.03 -36.61 17.33
CA GLN A 743 7.08 -35.98 18.13
C GLN A 743 6.77 -34.54 18.51
N SER A 744 7.44 -34.06 19.57
CA SER A 744 7.42 -32.66 20.01
C SER A 744 8.85 -32.14 20.10
N LEU A 745 9.21 -31.23 19.20
CA LEU A 745 10.53 -30.62 19.11
C LEU A 745 10.52 -29.33 19.94
N LYS A 746 11.34 -29.29 20.99
CA LYS A 746 11.40 -28.19 21.97
C LYS A 746 12.82 -27.68 22.08
N GLY A 747 12.99 -26.36 22.08
CA GLY A 747 14.30 -25.75 22.27
C GLY A 747 14.42 -24.31 21.76
N HIS A 748 13.52 -23.85 20.89
CA HIS A 748 13.47 -22.44 20.50
C HIS A 748 13.07 -21.55 21.67
N THR A 749 13.67 -20.35 21.74
CA THR A 749 13.36 -19.34 22.77
C THR A 749 12.52 -18.18 22.23
N SER A 750 12.28 -18.16 20.92
CA SER A 750 11.57 -17.11 20.22
C SER A 750 10.60 -17.67 19.18
N ARG A 751 9.82 -16.78 18.55
CA ARG A 751 8.75 -17.17 17.64
C ARG A 751 9.34 -17.83 16.38
N ILE A 752 8.90 -19.05 16.08
CA ILE A 752 9.30 -19.77 14.86
C ILE A 752 8.73 -19.05 13.62
N THR A 753 9.60 -18.83 12.62
CA THR A 753 9.31 -18.09 11.39
C THR A 753 9.28 -18.98 10.16
N GLY A 754 9.98 -20.12 10.17
CA GLY A 754 10.12 -21.00 9.02
C GLY A 754 10.42 -22.43 9.43
N LEU A 755 10.00 -23.36 8.59
CA LEU A 755 10.25 -24.79 8.67
C LEU A 755 10.72 -25.21 7.27
N ASP A 756 11.74 -26.05 7.17
CA ASP A 756 12.14 -26.66 5.91
C ASP A 756 12.61 -28.10 6.14
N TRP A 757 12.10 -29.04 5.35
CA TRP A 757 12.50 -30.44 5.38
C TRP A 757 13.67 -30.70 4.42
N THR A 758 14.45 -31.76 4.66
CA THR A 758 15.39 -32.27 3.66
C THR A 758 14.67 -32.85 2.45
N ALA A 759 15.21 -32.65 1.24
CA ALA A 759 14.63 -33.11 -0.03
C ALA A 759 14.55 -34.64 -0.13
N ASP A 760 15.53 -35.32 0.45
CA ASP A 760 15.63 -36.77 0.55
C ASP A 760 15.87 -37.20 2.01
N GLU A 761 15.76 -38.51 2.25
CA GLU A 761 16.03 -39.15 3.55
C GLU A 761 17.54 -39.41 3.76
N GLY A 762 18.37 -39.10 2.74
CA GLY A 762 19.80 -39.40 2.71
C GLY A 762 20.14 -40.86 3.03
N ASN A 763 21.37 -41.08 3.51
CA ASN A 763 21.82 -42.38 4.00
C ASN A 763 21.27 -42.74 5.39
N HIS A 764 20.53 -41.82 6.02
CA HIS A 764 20.05 -41.95 7.39
C HIS A 764 18.67 -42.63 7.47
N GLY A 765 17.92 -42.66 6.37
CA GLY A 765 16.62 -43.35 6.26
C GLY A 765 15.45 -42.55 6.85
N PHE A 766 15.65 -41.27 7.16
CA PHE A 766 14.61 -40.37 7.64
C PHE A 766 14.89 -38.93 7.22
N HIS A 767 13.82 -38.12 7.11
CA HIS A 767 13.95 -36.69 6.83
C HIS A 767 14.32 -35.91 8.09
N ILE A 768 15.22 -34.95 7.93
CA ILE A 768 15.54 -33.93 8.95
C ILE A 768 14.69 -32.70 8.71
N LEU A 769 14.41 -31.97 9.78
CA LEU A 769 13.73 -30.68 9.74
C LEU A 769 14.69 -29.61 10.25
N ARG A 770 14.76 -28.46 9.55
CA ARG A 770 15.31 -27.24 10.14
C ARG A 770 14.21 -26.25 10.46
N SER A 771 14.48 -25.40 11.43
CA SER A 771 13.60 -24.29 11.80
C SER A 771 14.39 -23.02 12.06
N SER A 772 13.74 -21.89 11.77
CA SER A 772 14.24 -20.54 12.07
C SER A 772 13.28 -19.80 12.99
N SER A 773 13.78 -18.85 13.78
CA SER A 773 12.98 -18.00 14.66
C SER A 773 13.22 -16.49 14.42
N THR A 774 12.44 -15.65 15.09
CA THR A 774 12.47 -14.18 14.93
C THR A 774 13.74 -13.51 15.46
N ASP A 775 14.39 -14.10 16.45
CA ASP A 775 15.71 -13.70 16.97
C ASP A 775 16.89 -14.29 16.16
N GLY A 776 16.57 -15.07 15.11
CA GLY A 776 17.54 -15.64 14.21
C GLY A 776 18.08 -17.01 14.61
N GLU A 777 17.63 -17.63 15.72
CA GLU A 777 18.03 -19.00 16.04
C GLU A 777 17.74 -19.93 14.85
N HIS A 778 18.68 -20.84 14.61
CA HIS A 778 18.60 -21.85 13.57
C HIS A 778 18.84 -23.20 14.22
N LYS A 779 17.87 -24.11 14.11
CA LYS A 779 17.94 -25.43 14.74
C LYS A 779 17.70 -26.53 13.71
N ILE A 780 18.38 -27.66 13.90
CA ILE A 780 18.26 -28.85 13.06
C ILE A 780 17.75 -29.98 13.96
N TRP A 781 16.71 -30.67 13.52
CA TRP A 781 15.97 -31.63 14.33
C TRP A 781 15.98 -33.01 13.70
N ASN A 782 16.32 -34.01 14.50
CA ASN A 782 16.03 -35.39 14.16
C ASN A 782 14.53 -35.65 14.40
N THR A 783 13.78 -35.80 13.30
CA THR A 783 12.32 -35.94 13.41
C THR A 783 11.86 -37.30 13.87
N ASP A 784 12.73 -38.32 13.91
CA ASP A 784 12.42 -39.65 14.46
C ASP A 784 12.66 -39.72 15.97
N THR A 785 13.74 -39.12 16.47
CA THR A 785 14.03 -39.11 17.92
C THR A 785 13.35 -37.96 18.66
N GLY A 786 13.04 -36.87 17.96
CA GLY A 786 12.47 -35.65 18.53
C GLY A 786 13.52 -34.69 19.13
N GLU A 787 14.81 -35.02 18.97
CA GLU A 787 15.93 -34.29 19.57
C GLU A 787 16.58 -33.32 18.57
N GLU A 788 17.19 -32.25 19.11
CA GLU A 788 18.07 -31.37 18.34
C GLU A 788 19.35 -32.12 17.97
N VAL A 789 19.81 -31.96 16.74
CA VAL A 789 21.04 -32.60 16.28
C VAL A 789 22.25 -31.95 16.95
N GLU A 790 22.98 -32.71 17.77
CA GLU A 790 24.14 -32.22 18.53
C GLU A 790 25.25 -31.64 17.66
N ASN A 791 25.54 -32.29 16.52
CA ASN A 791 26.58 -31.84 15.58
C ASN A 791 25.97 -31.36 14.26
N ALA A 792 25.68 -30.05 14.20
CA ALA A 792 25.15 -29.40 13.00
C ALA A 792 26.09 -29.49 11.78
N MET A 793 27.39 -29.70 11.97
CA MET A 793 28.34 -29.82 10.84
C MET A 793 28.04 -31.03 9.95
N LEU A 794 27.43 -32.09 10.48
CA LEU A 794 27.02 -33.26 9.71
C LEU A 794 25.97 -32.91 8.63
N TRP A 795 25.28 -31.79 8.79
CA TRP A 795 24.17 -31.36 7.93
C TRP A 795 24.48 -30.07 7.17
N LYS A 796 25.73 -29.61 7.17
CA LYS A 796 26.16 -28.40 6.45
C LYS A 796 25.88 -28.48 4.94
N ASP A 797 25.97 -29.68 4.35
CA ASP A 797 25.74 -29.93 2.92
C ASP A 797 24.37 -30.55 2.63
N ALA A 798 23.45 -30.55 3.60
CA ALA A 798 22.11 -31.10 3.43
C ALA A 798 21.37 -30.41 2.27
N ASN A 799 20.70 -31.22 1.44
CA ASN A 799 19.83 -30.72 0.38
C ASN A 799 18.42 -30.49 0.94
N TRP A 800 17.98 -29.23 0.94
CA TRP A 800 16.70 -28.84 1.50
C TRP A 800 15.60 -28.90 0.43
N ALA A 801 14.43 -29.41 0.78
CA ALA A 801 13.26 -29.48 -0.09
C ALA A 801 12.67 -28.10 -0.39
N SER A 802 12.85 -27.17 0.55
CA SER A 802 12.41 -25.79 0.47
C SER A 802 13.39 -24.88 1.19
N GLU A 803 13.39 -23.60 0.81
CA GLU A 803 14.34 -22.60 1.34
C GLU A 803 13.60 -21.41 1.97
N THR A 804 12.63 -21.71 2.84
CA THR A 804 11.68 -20.74 3.39
C THR A 804 12.10 -20.11 4.71
N SER A 805 13.08 -20.68 5.42
CA SER A 805 13.71 -20.05 6.58
C SER A 805 14.44 -18.75 6.21
N THR A 806 14.22 -17.70 7.00
CA THR A 806 14.86 -16.38 6.80
C THR A 806 16.34 -16.39 7.14
N THR A 807 16.78 -17.33 7.99
CA THR A 807 18.18 -17.51 8.40
C THR A 807 18.79 -18.77 7.78
N GLY A 808 20.12 -18.74 7.62
CA GLY A 808 20.90 -19.83 7.05
C GLY A 808 22.17 -19.30 6.37
N PHE A 809 23.19 -20.15 6.22
CA PHE A 809 24.48 -19.76 5.64
C PHE A 809 24.33 -19.06 4.29
N THR A 810 23.54 -19.64 3.37
CA THR A 810 23.33 -19.13 1.99
C THR A 810 22.59 -17.80 1.92
N LYS A 811 22.03 -17.33 3.04
CA LYS A 811 21.25 -16.10 3.18
C LYS A 811 21.82 -15.18 4.27
N LYS A 812 23.02 -15.45 4.78
CA LYS A 812 23.63 -14.67 5.88
C LYS A 812 23.65 -13.16 5.60
N GLY A 813 23.86 -12.77 4.34
CA GLY A 813 23.89 -11.36 3.93
C GLY A 813 22.53 -10.67 3.88
N LEU A 814 21.42 -11.41 3.99
CA LEU A 814 20.08 -10.91 3.69
C LEU A 814 19.65 -9.77 4.61
N LEU A 815 19.72 -9.98 5.93
CA LEU A 815 19.18 -9.04 6.92
C LEU A 815 19.89 -7.68 6.86
N HIS A 816 21.18 -7.68 6.55
CA HIS A 816 21.97 -6.47 6.39
C HIS A 816 21.80 -5.79 5.02
N SER A 817 21.39 -6.55 4.00
CA SER A 817 21.17 -6.03 2.64
C SER A 817 19.79 -5.41 2.46
N LEU A 818 18.80 -5.77 3.29
CA LEU A 818 17.45 -5.20 3.20
C LEU A 818 17.42 -3.74 3.71
N PRO A 819 16.58 -2.87 3.11
CA PRO A 819 16.35 -1.53 3.65
C PRO A 819 15.83 -1.58 5.09
N ARG A 820 16.32 -0.70 5.97
CA ARG A 820 16.04 -0.73 7.42
C ARG A 820 14.56 -0.73 7.82
N HIS A 821 13.69 -0.15 7.00
CA HIS A 821 12.25 -0.04 7.28
C HIS A 821 11.44 -1.25 6.75
N GLU A 822 12.09 -2.16 6.03
CA GLU A 822 11.44 -3.30 5.42
C GLU A 822 11.52 -4.53 6.33
N VAL A 823 10.36 -5.16 6.55
CA VAL A 823 10.25 -6.36 7.37
C VAL A 823 9.94 -7.54 6.45
N ALA A 824 10.87 -8.47 6.33
CA ALA A 824 10.67 -9.71 5.58
C ALA A 824 9.58 -10.56 6.23
N VAL A 825 8.57 -10.94 5.44
CA VAL A 825 7.46 -11.81 5.88
C VAL A 825 7.49 -13.18 5.21
N GLY A 826 8.20 -13.30 4.09
CA GLY A 826 8.40 -14.55 3.39
C GLY A 826 9.65 -14.50 2.53
N VAL A 827 10.37 -15.61 2.49
CA VAL A 827 11.51 -15.81 1.60
C VAL A 827 11.36 -17.14 0.86
N ASP A 828 11.95 -17.21 -0.33
CA ASP A 828 12.10 -18.46 -1.05
C ASP A 828 13.26 -18.39 -2.06
N VAL A 829 13.81 -19.55 -2.42
CA VAL A 829 14.91 -19.66 -3.39
C VAL A 829 14.44 -20.40 -4.62
N SER A 830 14.81 -19.92 -5.81
CA SER A 830 14.49 -20.56 -7.08
C SER A 830 15.02 -22.01 -7.11
N SER A 831 14.35 -22.91 -7.84
CA SER A 831 14.77 -24.31 -7.95
C SER A 831 16.17 -24.51 -8.57
N SER A 832 16.66 -23.55 -9.36
CA SER A 832 18.03 -23.51 -9.88
C SER A 832 19.07 -22.99 -8.87
N SER A 833 18.64 -22.64 -7.66
CA SER A 833 19.44 -22.02 -6.60
C SER A 833 20.17 -20.73 -7.04
N SER A 834 19.63 -20.01 -8.03
CA SER A 834 20.29 -18.84 -8.63
C SER A 834 19.72 -17.49 -8.19
N CYS A 835 18.43 -17.43 -7.86
CA CYS A 835 17.75 -16.20 -7.43
C CYS A 835 17.08 -16.45 -6.05
N LEU A 836 17.14 -15.48 -5.14
CA LEU A 836 16.46 -15.43 -3.84
C LEU A 836 15.39 -14.33 -3.91
N VAL A 837 14.15 -14.64 -3.53
CA VAL A 837 13.08 -13.66 -3.45
C VAL A 837 12.69 -13.41 -2.00
N VAL A 838 12.42 -12.16 -1.67
CA VAL A 838 11.98 -11.72 -0.35
C VAL A 838 10.74 -10.86 -0.50
N ALA A 839 9.66 -11.26 0.13
CA ALA A 839 8.45 -10.46 0.25
C ALA A 839 8.42 -9.75 1.61
N THR A 840 7.94 -8.51 1.63
CA THR A 840 7.92 -7.68 2.83
C THR A 840 6.53 -7.21 3.21
N LEU A 841 6.35 -6.84 4.48
CA LEU A 841 5.08 -6.39 5.04
C LEU A 841 4.50 -5.16 4.31
N SER A 842 5.35 -4.37 3.65
CA SER A 842 4.95 -3.19 2.87
C SER A 842 4.43 -3.52 1.46
N GLY A 843 4.43 -4.80 1.06
CA GLY A 843 4.05 -5.25 -0.27
C GLY A 843 5.14 -5.09 -1.33
N LYS A 844 6.42 -5.01 -0.91
CA LYS A 844 7.57 -5.03 -1.81
C LYS A 844 8.13 -6.44 -1.98
N LEU A 845 8.67 -6.69 -3.16
CA LEU A 845 9.48 -7.87 -3.46
C LEU A 845 10.89 -7.42 -3.75
N PHE A 846 11.86 -8.08 -3.13
CA PHE A 846 13.28 -7.91 -3.40
C PHE A 846 13.82 -9.18 -4.04
N LEU A 847 14.47 -9.03 -5.19
CA LEU A 847 15.07 -10.12 -5.93
C LEU A 847 16.60 -10.02 -5.87
N PHE A 848 17.21 -10.98 -5.20
CA PHE A 848 18.66 -11.09 -5.00
C PHE A 848 19.23 -12.24 -5.83
N ARG A 849 20.53 -12.19 -6.07
CA ARG A 849 21.30 -13.37 -6.47
C ARG A 849 21.45 -14.32 -5.28
N HIS A 850 21.34 -15.61 -5.51
CA HIS A 850 21.57 -16.65 -4.51
C HIS A 850 22.85 -17.45 -4.85
N PRO A 851 23.71 -17.78 -3.87
CA PRO A 851 23.63 -17.42 -2.45
C PRO A 851 23.91 -15.93 -2.19
N LEU A 852 23.33 -15.38 -1.12
CA LEU A 852 23.52 -14.00 -0.64
C LEU A 852 24.35 -14.01 0.65
N LEU A 853 25.67 -13.89 0.50
CA LEU A 853 26.62 -13.96 1.62
C LEU A 853 27.09 -12.58 2.10
N HIS A 854 27.13 -11.58 1.21
CA HIS A 854 27.56 -10.21 1.53
C HIS A 854 26.43 -9.40 2.17
N SER A 855 26.79 -8.55 3.12
CA SER A 855 25.88 -7.64 3.84
C SER A 855 25.39 -6.45 3.01
N ASN A 856 25.88 -6.29 1.78
CA ASN A 856 25.50 -5.21 0.86
C ASN A 856 25.17 -5.75 -0.54
N GLY A 857 24.43 -6.85 -0.62
CA GLY A 857 23.99 -7.40 -1.90
C GLY A 857 23.03 -6.47 -2.62
N GLU A 858 23.26 -6.26 -3.92
CA GLU A 858 22.37 -5.50 -4.79
C GLU A 858 21.15 -6.34 -5.18
N PHE A 859 20.03 -5.67 -5.42
CA PHE A 859 18.74 -6.30 -5.68
C PHE A 859 17.90 -5.47 -6.66
N ASP A 860 16.93 -6.15 -7.28
CA ASP A 860 15.82 -5.49 -7.96
C ASP A 860 14.60 -5.41 -7.02
N THR A 861 13.81 -4.35 -7.14
CA THR A 861 12.59 -4.16 -6.32
C THR A 861 11.33 -4.13 -7.19
N TYR A 862 10.28 -4.80 -6.71
CA TYR A 862 8.96 -4.85 -7.33
C TYR A 862 7.86 -4.56 -6.30
N CYS A 863 6.66 -4.26 -6.77
CA CYS A 863 5.48 -4.03 -5.92
C CYS A 863 4.43 -5.11 -6.21
N CYS A 864 4.08 -5.92 -5.21
CA CYS A 864 3.04 -6.94 -5.32
C CYS A 864 1.70 -6.52 -4.72
N GLY A 865 1.68 -5.42 -3.98
CA GLY A 865 0.50 -4.89 -3.34
C GLY A 865 0.88 -3.82 -2.33
N THR A 866 0.00 -3.63 -1.36
CA THR A 866 0.23 -2.78 -0.18
C THR A 866 0.72 -3.61 1.01
N ASN A 867 0.67 -4.93 0.89
CA ASN A 867 1.10 -5.89 1.90
C ASN A 867 1.53 -7.20 1.21
N ALA A 868 2.31 -8.01 1.91
CA ALA A 868 2.59 -9.39 1.55
C ALA A 868 2.58 -10.25 2.82
N ALA A 869 2.12 -11.49 2.69
CA ALA A 869 2.09 -12.48 3.76
C ALA A 869 3.02 -13.66 3.49
N ALA A 870 3.15 -14.09 2.23
CA ALA A 870 4.06 -15.16 1.85
C ALA A 870 4.40 -15.09 0.36
N VAL A 871 5.55 -15.67 -0.01
CA VAL A 871 6.00 -15.86 -1.40
C VAL A 871 6.51 -17.29 -1.57
N ARG A 872 6.15 -17.94 -2.67
CA ARG A 872 6.66 -19.27 -3.03
C ARG A 872 6.92 -19.39 -4.52
N PHE A 873 8.07 -19.94 -4.90
CA PHE A 873 8.32 -20.37 -6.27
C PHE A 873 7.43 -21.56 -6.60
N LEU A 874 6.85 -21.56 -7.79
CA LEU A 874 6.23 -22.75 -8.34
C LEU A 874 7.32 -23.74 -8.76
N HIS A 875 6.96 -25.02 -8.79
CA HIS A 875 7.86 -26.06 -9.26
C HIS A 875 8.47 -25.72 -10.64
N GLY A 876 9.79 -25.91 -10.75
CA GLY A 876 10.59 -25.52 -11.92
C GLY A 876 11.07 -24.06 -11.93
N GLY A 877 10.71 -23.24 -10.94
CA GLY A 877 11.34 -21.93 -10.68
C GLY A 877 11.03 -20.83 -11.70
N SER A 878 10.28 -21.12 -12.76
CA SER A 878 9.92 -20.14 -13.80
C SER A 878 8.90 -19.10 -13.37
N HIS A 879 8.14 -19.38 -12.31
CA HIS A 879 7.09 -18.50 -11.79
C HIS A 879 7.09 -18.55 -10.27
N LEU A 880 6.55 -17.51 -9.65
CA LEU A 880 6.29 -17.46 -8.21
C LEU A 880 4.91 -16.88 -7.92
N ILE A 881 4.37 -17.25 -6.77
CA ILE A 881 3.10 -16.76 -6.23
C ILE A 881 3.39 -15.94 -4.98
N VAL A 882 2.74 -14.80 -4.87
CA VAL A 882 2.74 -13.95 -3.68
C VAL A 882 1.31 -13.75 -3.21
N ILE A 883 1.07 -13.96 -1.92
CA ILE A 883 -0.20 -13.64 -1.27
C ILE A 883 -0.03 -12.36 -0.44
N GLY A 884 -1.02 -11.48 -0.52
CA GLY A 884 -0.95 -10.11 -0.04
C GLY A 884 -1.38 -9.90 1.42
N GLY A 885 -1.81 -10.94 2.13
CA GLY A 885 -2.32 -10.76 3.50
C GLY A 885 -3.58 -9.92 3.48
N LYS A 886 -3.55 -8.79 4.20
CA LYS A 886 -4.70 -7.90 4.42
C LYS A 886 -5.28 -7.26 3.17
N ASP A 887 -4.51 -7.14 2.09
CA ASP A 887 -5.01 -6.55 0.85
C ASP A 887 -5.66 -7.57 -0.10
N CYS A 888 -5.70 -8.84 0.32
CA CYS A 888 -6.34 -9.98 -0.34
C CYS A 888 -5.77 -10.33 -1.73
N ALA A 889 -4.75 -9.62 -2.20
CA ALA A 889 -4.20 -9.82 -3.53
C ALA A 889 -3.45 -11.16 -3.60
N ILE A 890 -3.64 -11.89 -4.70
CA ILE A 890 -2.76 -13.01 -5.07
C ILE A 890 -2.15 -12.66 -6.42
N THR A 891 -0.83 -12.58 -6.48
CA THR A 891 -0.09 -12.18 -7.67
C THR A 891 0.84 -13.29 -8.14
N GLN A 892 0.78 -13.58 -9.44
CA GLN A 892 1.67 -14.53 -10.10
C GLN A 892 2.68 -13.76 -10.95
N TRP A 893 3.94 -14.09 -10.74
CA TRP A 893 5.07 -13.45 -11.41
C TRP A 893 5.82 -14.47 -12.23
N LYS A 894 6.28 -14.05 -13.41
CA LYS A 894 7.14 -14.81 -14.30
C LYS A 894 8.58 -14.34 -14.14
N MET A 895 9.51 -15.30 -14.12
CA MET A 895 10.93 -15.05 -14.25
C MET A 895 11.28 -14.82 -15.71
N ALA A 896 11.79 -13.63 -16.04
CA ALA A 896 12.31 -13.30 -17.35
C ALA A 896 13.83 -13.10 -17.30
N THR A 897 14.51 -13.45 -18.38
CA THR A 897 15.94 -13.10 -18.55
C THR A 897 16.07 -11.61 -18.83
N LYS A 898 17.05 -10.95 -18.20
CA LYS A 898 17.42 -9.60 -18.61
C LYS A 898 18.10 -9.71 -19.97
N ASP A 899 17.60 -8.97 -20.96
CA ASP A 899 18.35 -8.71 -22.19
C ASP A 899 19.60 -7.93 -21.81
N CYS A 900 20.70 -8.63 -21.54
CA CYS A 900 22.00 -7.99 -21.44
C CYS A 900 22.45 -7.69 -22.87
N ASP A 901 22.84 -6.43 -23.14
CA ASP A 901 23.67 -6.11 -24.29
C ASP A 901 24.80 -7.15 -24.36
N LEU A 902 24.90 -7.85 -25.50
CA LEU A 902 25.77 -8.99 -25.77
C LEU A 902 27.28 -8.72 -25.62
N GLU A 903 27.70 -7.59 -25.05
CA GLU A 903 29.10 -7.20 -24.94
C GLU A 903 29.79 -7.71 -23.66
N TYR A 904 29.06 -8.10 -22.60
CA TYR A 904 29.68 -8.57 -21.35
C TYR A 904 29.70 -10.09 -21.15
N SER A 905 28.99 -10.87 -21.97
CA SER A 905 28.94 -12.34 -21.85
C SER A 905 30.07 -13.08 -22.58
N CYS A 906 30.89 -12.38 -23.38
CA CYS A 906 31.92 -13.02 -24.21
C CYS A 906 33.22 -13.41 -23.45
N ASN A 907 33.40 -13.03 -22.18
CA ASN A 907 34.68 -13.26 -21.47
C ASN A 907 34.68 -14.38 -20.42
N TYR A 908 33.57 -15.07 -20.18
CA TYR A 908 33.54 -16.18 -19.19
C TYR A 908 33.35 -17.58 -19.79
N ALA A 909 33.14 -17.70 -21.10
CA ALA A 909 32.99 -19.00 -21.77
C ALA A 909 34.34 -19.66 -22.16
N ASN A 910 35.48 -18.98 -21.98
CA ASN A 910 36.81 -19.49 -22.38
C ASN A 910 37.74 -19.87 -21.21
N ILE A 911 37.20 -20.09 -20.01
CA ILE A 911 37.96 -20.74 -18.94
C ILE A 911 37.16 -21.97 -18.47
N ARG A 912 37.32 -23.05 -19.22
CA ARG A 912 36.99 -24.42 -18.83
C ARG A 912 38.21 -25.30 -19.07
#